data_AF-A0A2H0RSE1-F1
#
_entry.id   AF-A0A2H0RSE1-F1
#
_cell.length_a   1.000
_cell.length_b   1.000
_cell.length_c   1.000
_cell.angle_alpha   90.00
_cell.angle_beta   90.00
_cell.angle_gamma   90.00
#
_symmetry.space_group_name_H-M   'P 1'
#
loop_
_entity.id
_entity.type
_entity.pdbx_description
1 polymer ?
#
loop_
_entity_poly.entity_id
_entity_poly.type
_entity_poly.pdbx_seq_one_letter_code
_entity_poly.pdbx_strand_id
1 'polypeptide(L)'
;MGSSPLRDAYAQRAVSQIPRLLSLQDRNPFSPTYGCFKRTYWLDKTVDFPDALPQFGVLSLALVYTQDMPFDPSAGSGQAAQGKPGNIYKDQPKMLEWILAGMRYWTQIQHRDGSFDEFYPNEHGWTGPTGFLLYGMLKSYLLLEERGEFPEDFKDQFFASCRKAADYIIQWDEHGVLANHHAMAVLPVYYAYHVLGDKDLLAGYEKKLEEFLRYHVTEKDWLANRRQEGLGEYARLRSAPRSLRRATSCGGWSLEYDGADIGYLSATVSFLGKVYKIHPDPRLKQVMEESVKFLSHFVYPNGFYAGSMGSRQTLHFYSHGCEILAHEMPLAGRVADAMLESLRDGKIVPAEIQSDRYFLYRIPEHLESYIDYGERTSQKVLLPYEREDFRTVFPEGRFYIQKSGKIYLIGNAAKGGVVKVFHTGTGKQFTSDCGIIGRTMQEDVLTSQWIDPAYHFTPKERGFSVSGSLHRVPANKLFTPLKMIVFRLFLLLFGWHTGMAYRIKGFIRKLLMLRSGDAGVLFYRSVELSDTHLRIADTIKIVDGTEFFSLQLGDEFAVRYVPQSRYFQSQEFDSQGYMLTDAQLHILNGERKIRIERRVDLQTGELLQPKVLPVLEGSMGLEYSEGRKGKRSLTYRLRRRADEVIRSIRAHYRGEPLDLLDLGPADGKSLSCVQDAFPNMRMTGLEFSPELIDACADPRLRMVEGDAMRPPFRPESFDIVSATAIIEHVESPLAMLRGMHRLLRPGGIIILTTPDPFFERVAGAIGHLDDEAHQETMTLKTLRRYLTEAGFKPVEVEKFMCWPWGLPGELVLERMMKKIGLGGLLLNQLAVGRKR
;
A
#
# COMPACT_ATOMS: atom_id res chain seq x y z
N MET A 1 26.25 22.64 -30.82
CA MET A 1 26.20 22.81 -29.35
C MET A 1 26.54 21.45 -28.76
N GLY A 2 27.74 21.27 -28.20
CA GLY A 2 28.09 20.00 -27.56
C GLY A 2 27.21 19.81 -26.33
N SER A 3 26.42 18.75 -26.27
CA SER A 3 25.57 18.43 -25.13
C SER A 3 26.43 18.25 -23.89
N SER A 4 26.13 18.96 -22.80
CA SER A 4 26.72 18.67 -21.48
C SER A 4 26.45 17.19 -21.13
N PRO A 5 27.44 16.43 -20.65
CA PRO A 5 27.23 15.10 -20.09
C PRO A 5 26.03 15.06 -19.13
N LEU A 6 25.16 14.05 -19.25
CA LEU A 6 23.94 13.91 -18.43
C LEU A 6 24.25 13.99 -16.92
N ARG A 7 25.39 13.42 -16.49
CA ARG A 7 25.90 13.47 -15.11
C ARG A 7 25.99 14.89 -14.54
N ASP A 8 26.27 15.89 -15.38
CA ASP A 8 26.48 17.27 -14.94
C ASP A 8 25.20 17.88 -14.36
N ALA A 9 24.03 17.32 -14.66
CA ALA A 9 22.76 17.74 -14.08
C ALA A 9 22.73 17.54 -12.55
N TYR A 10 23.40 16.51 -12.02
CA TYR A 10 23.57 16.34 -10.56
C TYR A 10 24.35 17.52 -9.97
N ALA A 11 25.54 17.79 -10.51
CA ALA A 11 26.41 18.87 -10.04
C ALA A 11 25.73 20.23 -10.18
N GLN A 12 25.08 20.51 -11.31
CA GLN A 12 24.35 21.75 -11.55
C GLN A 12 23.27 22.00 -10.48
N ARG A 13 22.44 20.99 -10.18
CA ARG A 13 21.37 21.10 -9.18
C ARG A 13 21.88 21.21 -7.74
N ALA A 14 23.02 20.59 -7.44
CA ALA A 14 23.58 20.61 -6.10
C ALA A 14 24.38 21.89 -5.82
N VAL A 15 25.28 22.26 -6.73
CA VAL A 15 26.18 23.41 -6.57
C VAL A 15 25.40 24.73 -6.57
N SER A 16 24.28 24.81 -7.31
CA SER A 16 23.40 25.99 -7.28
C SER A 16 22.78 26.27 -5.90
N GLN A 17 22.77 25.29 -4.99
CA GLN A 17 22.22 25.43 -3.63
C GLN A 17 23.29 25.78 -2.58
N ILE A 18 24.58 25.78 -2.92
CA ILE A 18 25.65 26.12 -1.98
C ILE A 18 25.52 27.55 -1.42
N PRO A 19 25.11 28.58 -2.18
CA PRO A 19 24.85 29.91 -1.61
C PRO A 19 23.76 29.91 -0.53
N ARG A 20 22.67 29.16 -0.75
CA ARG A 20 21.59 28.97 0.25
C ARG A 20 22.15 28.29 1.49
N LEU A 21 22.94 27.23 1.33
CA LEU A 21 23.57 26.51 2.42
C LEU A 21 24.52 27.40 3.25
N LEU A 22 25.38 28.16 2.59
CA LEU A 22 26.31 29.10 3.24
C LEU A 22 25.59 30.24 3.96
N SER A 23 24.39 30.61 3.53
CA SER A 23 23.54 31.58 4.24
C SER A 23 22.96 31.03 5.54
N LEU A 24 22.92 29.71 5.70
CA LEU A 24 22.49 29.08 6.95
C LEU A 24 23.58 29.07 8.02
N GLN A 25 24.86 29.15 7.63
CA GLN A 25 26.00 29.06 8.54
C GLN A 25 26.37 30.41 9.17
N ASP A 26 26.60 30.41 10.49
CA ASP A 26 27.28 31.47 11.20
C ASP A 26 28.77 31.45 10.84
N ARG A 27 29.19 32.47 10.09
CA ARG A 27 30.54 32.58 9.54
C ARG A 27 31.38 33.66 10.22
N ASN A 28 30.90 34.21 11.35
CA ASN A 28 31.65 35.20 12.11
C ASN A 28 32.51 34.50 13.20
N PRO A 29 33.85 34.50 13.10
CA PRO A 29 34.72 33.80 14.05
C PRO A 29 34.66 34.36 15.47
N PHE A 30 34.14 35.57 15.67
CA PHE A 30 33.92 36.18 16.98
C PHE A 30 32.54 35.86 17.57
N SER A 31 31.70 35.15 16.84
CA SER A 31 30.38 34.74 17.31
C SER A 31 30.49 33.53 18.25
N PRO A 32 29.74 33.49 19.36
CA PRO A 32 29.67 32.30 20.21
C PRO A 32 29.05 31.09 19.51
N THR A 33 28.39 31.30 18.37
CA THR A 33 27.77 30.25 17.55
C THR A 33 28.52 30.01 16.24
N TYR A 34 29.79 30.43 16.13
CA TYR A 34 30.59 30.23 14.92
C TYR A 34 30.57 28.77 14.46
N GLY A 35 30.21 28.55 13.19
CA GLY A 35 30.02 27.22 12.61
C GLY A 35 28.58 26.67 12.67
N CYS A 36 27.64 27.35 13.35
CA CYS A 36 26.25 26.91 13.44
C CYS A 36 25.50 27.08 12.11
N PHE A 37 24.91 26.01 11.56
CA PHE A 37 24.08 26.03 10.36
C PHE A 37 22.59 26.32 10.62
N LYS A 38 22.19 26.67 11.86
CA LYS A 38 20.79 26.97 12.19
C LYS A 38 20.56 28.48 12.25
N ARG A 39 20.33 29.11 11.09
CA ARG A 39 20.10 30.56 10.98
C ARG A 39 19.02 31.10 11.91
N THR A 40 17.91 30.38 12.06
CA THR A 40 16.82 30.77 12.95
C THR A 40 17.22 30.82 14.43
N TYR A 41 18.31 30.14 14.81
CA TYR A 41 18.88 30.14 16.16
C TYR A 41 19.99 31.19 16.32
N TRP A 42 20.99 31.21 15.43
CA TRP A 42 22.14 32.11 15.62
C TRP A 42 21.87 33.54 15.17
N LEU A 43 20.99 33.75 14.18
CA LEU A 43 20.66 35.08 13.66
C LEU A 43 19.24 35.53 14.04
N ASP A 44 18.22 34.79 13.64
CA ASP A 44 16.83 35.29 13.75
C ASP A 44 16.28 35.21 15.18
N LYS A 45 16.89 34.38 16.03
CA LYS A 45 16.52 34.17 17.45
C LYS A 45 15.05 33.75 17.64
N THR A 46 14.49 33.01 16.67
CA THR A 46 13.10 32.53 16.72
C THR A 46 12.95 31.15 17.33
N VAL A 47 14.07 30.45 17.56
CA VAL A 47 14.14 29.17 18.28
C VAL A 47 15.16 29.25 19.40
N ASP A 48 14.92 28.48 20.45
CA ASP A 48 15.66 28.51 21.73
C ASP A 48 16.84 27.52 21.79
N PHE A 49 16.95 26.62 20.82
CA PHE A 49 18.07 25.69 20.68
C PHE A 49 18.40 25.46 19.19
N PRO A 50 19.66 25.12 18.85
CA PRO A 50 20.02 24.73 17.50
C PRO A 50 19.64 23.26 17.28
N ASP A 51 18.73 22.98 16.34
CA ASP A 51 18.65 21.61 15.84
C ASP A 51 19.99 21.24 15.19
N ALA A 52 20.45 20.00 15.40
CA ALA A 52 21.78 19.61 14.97
C ALA A 52 21.83 19.27 13.46
N LEU A 53 20.68 18.99 12.86
CA LEU A 53 20.59 18.47 11.50
C LEU A 53 21.20 19.38 10.41
N PRO A 54 21.07 20.72 10.46
CA PRO A 54 21.73 21.62 9.52
C PRO A 54 23.25 21.45 9.40
N GLN A 55 23.90 20.93 10.42
CA GLN A 55 25.34 20.64 10.39
C GLN A 55 25.70 19.57 9.35
N PHE A 56 24.73 18.80 8.84
CA PHE A 56 24.94 17.90 7.71
C PHE A 56 25.41 18.65 6.45
N GLY A 57 25.17 19.97 6.39
CA GLY A 57 25.73 20.87 5.38
C GLY A 57 27.24 20.82 5.23
N VAL A 58 27.98 20.46 6.29
CA VAL A 58 29.44 20.30 6.28
C VAL A 58 29.89 19.36 5.16
N LEU A 59 29.20 18.23 4.95
CA LEU A 59 29.54 17.29 3.88
C LEU A 59 29.41 17.91 2.50
N SER A 60 28.36 18.71 2.28
CA SER A 60 28.18 19.41 1.00
C SER A 60 29.31 20.39 0.72
N LEU A 61 29.72 21.16 1.75
CA LEU A 61 30.83 22.09 1.64
C LEU A 61 32.15 21.36 1.37
N ALA A 62 32.42 20.25 2.07
CA ALA A 62 33.62 19.44 1.86
C ALA A 62 33.69 18.82 0.45
N LEU A 63 32.56 18.35 -0.09
CA LEU A 63 32.49 17.80 -1.44
C LEU A 63 32.77 18.88 -2.50
N VAL A 64 32.15 20.06 -2.41
CA VAL A 64 32.45 21.14 -3.39
C VAL A 64 33.81 21.79 -3.16
N TYR A 65 34.40 21.67 -1.97
CA TYR A 65 35.74 22.16 -1.72
C TYR A 65 36.81 21.24 -2.33
N THR A 66 36.59 19.92 -2.29
CA THR A 66 37.61 18.93 -2.71
C THR A 66 37.50 18.48 -4.16
N GLN A 67 36.32 18.56 -4.77
CA GLN A 67 36.05 17.92 -6.07
C GLN A 67 35.98 18.94 -7.22
N ASP A 68 36.51 18.53 -8.39
CA ASP A 68 36.35 19.28 -9.64
C ASP A 68 34.94 19.06 -10.23
N MET A 69 34.17 20.15 -10.35
CA MET A 69 32.83 20.13 -10.97
C MET A 69 32.73 21.15 -12.11
N PRO A 70 32.13 20.81 -13.27
CA PRO A 70 32.05 21.68 -14.45
C PRO A 70 30.93 22.72 -14.35
N PHE A 71 30.66 23.25 -13.15
CA PHE A 71 29.57 24.20 -12.93
C PHE A 71 30.01 25.40 -12.08
N ASP A 72 29.83 26.60 -12.64
CA ASP A 72 30.01 27.88 -11.96
C ASP A 72 28.63 28.52 -11.70
N PRO A 73 28.20 28.63 -10.43
CA PRO A 73 26.91 29.22 -10.08
C PRO A 73 26.80 30.72 -10.42
N SER A 74 27.92 31.40 -10.68
CA SER A 74 27.93 32.82 -11.08
C SER A 74 27.65 33.05 -12.57
N ALA A 75 27.66 31.99 -13.39
CA ALA A 75 27.55 32.09 -14.85
C ALA A 75 26.11 32.33 -15.38
N GLY A 76 25.09 32.37 -14.51
CA GLY A 76 23.68 32.46 -14.92
C GLY A 76 23.18 31.15 -15.54
N SER A 77 21.89 30.85 -15.36
CA SER A 77 21.27 29.63 -15.89
C SER A 77 21.20 29.67 -17.42
N GLY A 78 22.18 29.07 -18.12
CA GLY A 78 22.05 28.85 -19.56
C GLY A 78 23.32 28.77 -20.40
N GLN A 79 24.52 28.95 -19.86
CA GLN A 79 25.75 28.77 -20.63
C GLN A 79 26.64 27.72 -19.98
N ALA A 80 26.87 26.61 -20.69
CA ALA A 80 28.01 25.76 -20.42
C ALA A 80 29.26 26.65 -20.51
N ALA A 81 30.05 26.66 -19.43
CA ALA A 81 31.29 27.42 -19.34
C ALA A 81 32.30 26.90 -20.36
N GLN A 82 32.17 27.29 -21.63
CA GLN A 82 33.26 27.17 -22.60
C GLN A 82 34.34 28.17 -22.19
N GLY A 83 35.30 27.69 -21.40
CA GLY A 83 36.50 28.44 -21.01
C GLY A 83 36.37 29.35 -19.77
N LYS A 84 35.35 29.18 -18.91
CA LYS A 84 35.26 29.85 -17.59
C LYS A 84 35.58 28.86 -16.45
N PRO A 85 36.06 29.32 -15.29
CA PRO A 85 36.53 28.43 -14.22
C PRO A 85 35.38 27.52 -13.76
N GLY A 86 35.68 26.24 -13.47
CA GLY A 86 34.73 25.33 -12.85
C GLY A 86 34.34 25.78 -11.44
N ASN A 87 33.72 24.88 -10.69
CA ASN A 87 33.34 25.00 -9.27
C ASN A 87 34.14 26.06 -8.48
N ILE A 88 33.54 27.24 -8.26
CA ILE A 88 34.22 28.38 -7.61
C ILE A 88 34.62 28.12 -6.15
N TYR A 89 34.05 27.08 -5.53
CA TYR A 89 34.29 26.73 -4.13
C TYR A 89 35.53 25.86 -3.92
N LYS A 90 36.04 25.26 -5.01
CA LYS A 90 37.21 24.38 -4.95
C LYS A 90 38.44 25.13 -4.47
N ASP A 91 39.17 24.51 -3.53
CA ASP A 91 40.42 25.03 -2.96
C ASP A 91 40.34 26.44 -2.36
N GLN A 92 39.13 26.94 -2.10
CA GLN A 92 38.94 28.24 -1.48
C GLN A 92 39.30 28.17 0.01
N PRO A 93 40.29 28.96 0.50
CA PRO A 93 40.71 28.89 1.90
C PRO A 93 39.56 29.16 2.89
N LYS A 94 38.63 30.04 2.52
CA LYS A 94 37.43 30.33 3.32
C LYS A 94 36.49 29.14 3.44
N MET A 95 36.39 28.29 2.42
CA MET A 95 35.58 27.09 2.49
C MET A 95 36.15 26.11 3.50
N LEU A 96 37.48 25.87 3.50
CA LEU A 96 38.14 25.02 4.49
C LEU A 96 37.89 25.54 5.92
N GLU A 97 38.06 26.85 6.14
CA GLU A 97 37.80 27.50 7.43
C GLU A 97 36.35 27.23 7.92
N TRP A 98 35.38 27.38 7.03
CA TRP A 98 33.96 27.17 7.33
C TRP A 98 33.58 25.70 7.52
N ILE A 99 34.19 24.77 6.78
CA ILE A 99 34.02 23.33 6.97
C ILE A 99 34.49 22.95 8.38
N LEU A 100 35.71 23.34 8.76
CA LEU A 100 36.28 23.06 10.07
C LEU A 100 35.50 23.72 11.20
N ALA A 101 35.00 24.94 11.01
CA ALA A 101 34.13 25.60 11.98
C ALA A 101 32.84 24.79 12.21
N GLY A 102 32.21 24.29 11.15
CA GLY A 102 31.02 23.44 11.24
C GLY A 102 31.29 22.11 11.98
N MET A 103 32.43 21.46 11.70
CA MET A 103 32.83 20.23 12.38
C MET A 103 33.12 20.47 13.87
N ARG A 104 33.81 21.56 14.21
CA ARG A 104 34.06 21.94 15.61
C ARG A 104 32.75 22.25 16.34
N TYR A 105 31.84 23.00 15.74
CA TYR A 105 30.53 23.29 16.32
C TYR A 105 29.72 22.01 16.57
N TRP A 106 29.75 21.04 15.64
CA TRP A 106 29.11 19.74 15.82
C TRP A 106 29.59 19.01 17.08
N THR A 107 30.90 19.03 17.39
CA THR A 107 31.41 18.41 18.64
C THR A 107 30.92 19.11 19.91
N GLN A 108 30.55 20.39 19.84
CA GLN A 108 30.13 21.19 21.00
C GLN A 108 28.66 20.97 21.38
N ILE A 109 27.81 20.67 20.39
CA ILE A 109 26.36 20.46 20.60
C ILE A 109 25.99 19.00 20.90
N GLN A 110 26.99 18.11 20.97
CA GLN A 110 26.79 16.69 21.26
C GLN A 110 26.42 16.47 22.73
N HIS A 111 25.42 15.63 22.99
CA HIS A 111 25.09 15.19 24.34
C HIS A 111 26.16 14.26 24.92
N ARG A 112 26.17 14.11 26.25
CA ARG A 112 27.16 13.25 26.93
C ARG A 112 27.10 11.79 26.49
N ASP A 113 25.93 11.32 26.08
CA ASP A 113 25.70 9.97 25.57
C ASP A 113 26.03 9.81 24.07
N GLY A 114 26.48 10.88 23.39
CA GLY A 114 26.86 10.87 21.99
C GLY A 114 25.78 11.30 21.01
N SER A 115 24.55 11.49 21.48
CA SER A 115 23.39 11.82 20.64
C SER A 115 23.23 13.32 20.37
N PHE A 116 22.28 13.65 19.48
CA PHE A 116 21.96 15.00 19.05
C PHE A 116 20.45 15.25 19.03
N ASP A 117 20.05 16.51 19.18
CA ASP A 117 18.64 16.93 19.12
C ASP A 117 18.24 17.41 17.71
N GLU A 118 16.99 17.14 17.32
CA GLU A 118 16.41 17.48 16.02
C GLU A 118 15.12 18.30 16.11
N PHE A 119 14.12 17.87 16.88
CA PHE A 119 12.84 18.58 17.00
C PHE A 119 12.65 19.30 18.33
N TYR A 120 13.12 18.70 19.41
CA TYR A 120 12.95 19.22 20.75
C TYR A 120 14.25 19.12 21.56
N PRO A 121 14.46 20.02 22.54
CA PRO A 121 15.64 19.96 23.39
C PRO A 121 15.62 18.70 24.27
N ASN A 122 16.79 18.09 24.46
CA ASN A 122 16.97 16.84 25.20
C ASN A 122 16.10 15.70 24.67
N GLU A 123 15.89 15.65 23.35
CA GLU A 123 15.20 14.52 22.78
C GLU A 123 16.15 13.34 22.60
N HIS A 124 17.45 13.54 22.36
CA HIS A 124 18.39 12.45 22.04
C HIS A 124 17.88 11.64 20.83
N GLY A 125 18.04 12.19 19.63
CA GLY A 125 17.61 11.57 18.38
C GLY A 125 18.57 10.46 17.93
N TRP A 126 18.02 9.40 17.34
CA TRP A 126 18.77 8.24 16.87
C TRP A 126 19.36 8.48 15.47
N THR A 127 18.98 7.69 14.47
CA THR A 127 19.58 7.78 13.12
C THR A 127 19.24 9.07 12.37
N GLY A 128 18.13 9.73 12.71
CA GLY A 128 17.73 11.04 12.14
C GLY A 128 18.79 12.12 12.28
N PRO A 129 19.08 12.63 13.50
CA PRO A 129 20.17 13.59 13.69
C PRO A 129 21.53 12.91 13.88
N THR A 130 21.65 11.89 14.74
CA THR A 130 22.96 11.32 15.11
C THR A 130 23.59 10.50 13.98
N GLY A 131 22.79 9.68 13.30
CA GLY A 131 23.27 8.83 12.20
C GLY A 131 23.72 9.62 10.98
N PHE A 132 22.87 10.52 10.47
CA PHE A 132 23.22 11.38 9.34
C PHE A 132 24.42 12.25 9.64
N LEU A 133 24.45 12.94 10.80
CA LEU A 133 25.58 13.78 11.13
C LEU A 133 26.88 12.98 11.26
N LEU A 134 26.87 11.83 11.92
CA LEU A 134 28.07 11.00 12.04
C LEU A 134 28.61 10.61 10.65
N TYR A 135 27.75 10.18 9.72
CA TYR A 135 28.17 9.89 8.35
C TYR A 135 28.78 11.13 7.69
N GLY A 136 28.07 12.27 7.74
CA GLY A 136 28.52 13.51 7.10
C GLY A 136 29.88 13.98 7.62
N MET A 137 30.10 13.87 8.93
CA MET A 137 31.35 14.23 9.58
C MET A 137 32.49 13.28 9.21
N LEU A 138 32.28 11.96 9.28
CA LEU A 138 33.31 10.97 8.92
C LEU A 138 33.70 11.06 7.45
N LYS A 139 32.72 11.25 6.56
CA LYS A 139 32.98 11.41 5.14
C LYS A 139 33.72 12.72 4.84
N SER A 140 33.38 13.81 5.52
CA SER A 140 34.13 15.08 5.42
C SER A 140 35.56 14.95 5.93
N TYR A 141 35.76 14.24 7.05
CA TYR A 141 37.09 13.93 7.58
C TYR A 141 37.94 13.18 6.54
N LEU A 142 37.42 12.10 5.95
CA LEU A 142 38.15 11.32 4.93
C LEU A 142 38.60 12.20 3.74
N LEU A 143 37.72 13.10 3.26
CA LEU A 143 38.04 14.02 2.15
C LEU A 143 39.15 15.02 2.50
N LEU A 144 39.20 15.51 3.74
CA LEU A 144 40.22 16.45 4.19
C LEU A 144 41.54 15.76 4.57
N GLU A 145 41.46 14.58 5.19
CA GLU A 145 42.63 13.77 5.57
C GLU A 145 43.40 13.30 4.32
N GLU A 146 42.71 12.90 3.25
CA GLU A 146 43.34 12.54 1.97
C GLU A 146 44.22 13.68 1.41
N ARG A 147 43.89 14.93 1.73
CA ARG A 147 44.64 16.13 1.34
C ARG A 147 45.64 16.60 2.41
N GLY A 148 45.69 15.98 3.59
CA GLY A 148 46.50 16.43 4.72
C GLY A 148 46.04 17.77 5.31
N GLU A 149 44.77 18.13 5.14
CA GLU A 149 44.21 19.44 5.55
C GLU A 149 43.38 19.36 6.83
N PHE A 150 43.24 18.16 7.42
CA PHE A 150 42.56 17.99 8.69
C PHE A 150 43.47 18.38 9.87
N PRO A 151 43.06 19.27 10.80
CA PRO A 151 43.93 19.74 11.87
C PRO A 151 44.23 18.66 12.92
N GLU A 152 45.51 18.39 13.18
CA GLU A 152 45.95 17.42 14.18
C GLU A 152 45.53 17.79 15.61
N ASP A 153 45.46 19.08 15.94
CA ASP A 153 44.99 19.57 17.25
C ASP A 153 43.49 19.28 17.53
N PHE A 154 42.73 18.98 16.48
CA PHE A 154 41.29 18.71 16.56
C PHE A 154 40.95 17.21 16.47
N LYS A 155 41.88 16.40 15.98
CA LYS A 155 41.68 14.98 15.62
C LYS A 155 41.18 14.13 16.77
N ASP A 156 41.80 14.23 17.95
CA ASP A 156 41.41 13.46 19.13
C ASP A 156 40.00 13.82 19.61
N GLN A 157 39.68 15.11 19.68
CA GLN A 157 38.34 15.58 20.07
C GLN A 157 37.28 15.08 19.08
N PHE A 158 37.57 15.19 17.78
CA PHE A 158 36.69 14.75 16.71
C PHE A 158 36.42 13.24 16.76
N PHE A 159 37.46 12.42 16.91
CA PHE A 159 37.34 10.97 17.02
C PHE A 159 36.60 10.54 18.29
N ALA A 160 36.83 11.20 19.42
CA ALA A 160 36.06 10.95 20.64
C ALA A 160 34.56 11.21 20.45
N SER A 161 34.20 12.30 19.74
CA SER A 161 32.80 12.59 19.39
C SER A 161 32.21 11.56 18.42
N CYS A 162 32.96 11.15 17.40
CA CYS A 162 32.53 10.13 16.45
C CYS A 162 32.27 8.78 17.14
N ARG A 163 33.17 8.37 18.04
CA ARG A 163 33.01 7.13 18.80
C ARG A 163 31.74 7.14 19.64
N LYS A 164 31.50 8.19 20.42
CA LYS A 164 30.29 8.31 21.25
C LYS A 164 29.01 8.24 20.41
N ALA A 165 28.98 8.92 19.26
CA ALA A 165 27.84 8.88 18.36
C ALA A 165 27.61 7.45 17.79
N ALA A 166 28.67 6.74 17.44
CA ALA A 166 28.57 5.36 16.96
C ALA A 166 28.07 4.41 18.06
N ASP A 167 28.61 4.51 19.27
CA ASP A 167 28.18 3.71 20.43
C ASP A 167 26.70 3.94 20.74
N TYR A 168 26.25 5.21 20.69
CA TYR A 168 24.84 5.57 20.85
C TYR A 168 23.95 4.86 19.81
N ILE A 169 24.35 4.90 18.54
CA ILE A 169 23.60 4.25 17.45
C ILE A 169 23.52 2.74 17.68
N ILE A 170 24.62 2.09 18.10
CA ILE A 170 24.70 0.64 18.36
C ILE A 170 23.82 0.22 19.55
N GLN A 171 23.80 1.04 20.60
CA GLN A 171 23.10 0.75 21.85
C GLN A 171 21.58 0.91 21.73
N TRP A 172 21.14 1.92 20.98
CA TRP A 172 19.72 2.30 20.89
C TRP A 172 19.11 1.93 19.54
N ASP A 173 17.81 2.15 19.42
CA ASP A 173 17.00 1.90 18.23
C ASP A 173 15.78 2.84 18.23
N GLU A 174 15.07 2.95 17.11
CA GLU A 174 13.80 3.66 17.04
C GLU A 174 12.60 2.70 17.09
N HIS A 175 11.64 3.00 17.97
CA HIS A 175 10.41 2.22 18.08
C HIS A 175 9.53 2.29 16.83
N GLY A 176 9.48 1.24 16.04
CA GLY A 176 8.58 1.14 14.91
C GLY A 176 9.11 0.14 13.89
N VAL A 177 8.56 0.19 12.69
CA VAL A 177 9.01 -0.61 11.56
C VAL A 177 9.54 0.41 10.55
N LEU A 178 10.85 0.67 10.56
CA LEU A 178 11.49 1.76 9.80
C LEU A 178 12.76 1.22 9.11
N ALA A 179 12.58 0.45 8.04
CA ALA A 179 13.69 -0.20 7.35
C ALA A 179 14.76 0.80 6.90
N ASN A 180 14.35 1.97 6.43
CA ASN A 180 15.26 3.03 6.00
C ASN A 180 16.15 3.57 7.15
N HIS A 181 15.61 3.70 8.36
CA HIS A 181 16.35 4.16 9.54
C HIS A 181 17.35 3.09 9.99
N HIS A 182 16.99 1.81 9.91
CA HIS A 182 17.93 0.73 10.20
C HIS A 182 19.05 0.66 9.14
N ALA A 183 18.75 0.82 7.85
CA ALA A 183 19.78 0.96 6.82
C ALA A 183 20.70 2.16 7.08
N MET A 184 20.12 3.27 7.54
CA MET A 184 20.87 4.46 7.95
C MET A 184 21.67 4.27 9.24
N ALA A 185 21.36 3.28 10.09
CA ALA A 185 22.19 2.92 11.24
C ALA A 185 23.46 2.17 10.82
N VAL A 186 23.33 1.31 9.80
CA VAL A 186 24.44 0.49 9.26
C VAL A 186 25.55 1.38 8.69
N LEU A 187 25.17 2.42 7.93
CA LEU A 187 26.09 3.31 7.22
C LEU A 187 27.15 4.00 8.11
N PRO A 188 26.78 4.88 9.07
CA PRO A 188 27.74 5.62 9.86
C PRO A 188 28.51 4.74 10.83
N VAL A 189 27.95 3.62 11.30
CA VAL A 189 28.66 2.68 12.18
C VAL A 189 29.81 2.00 11.43
N TYR A 190 29.58 1.57 10.18
CA TYR A 190 30.66 1.02 9.37
C TYR A 190 31.73 2.06 9.04
N TYR A 191 31.33 3.29 8.67
CA TYR A 191 32.29 4.37 8.44
C TYR A 191 33.10 4.71 9.70
N ALA A 192 32.48 4.65 10.88
CA ALA A 192 33.17 4.87 12.15
C ALA A 192 34.21 3.78 12.40
N TYR A 193 33.87 2.51 12.13
CA TYR A 193 34.84 1.41 12.15
C TYR A 193 35.98 1.65 11.16
N HIS A 194 35.66 2.00 9.91
CA HIS A 194 36.65 2.21 8.86
C HIS A 194 37.65 3.33 9.21
N VAL A 195 37.19 4.42 9.83
CA VAL A 195 38.03 5.55 10.24
C VAL A 195 38.80 5.27 11.53
N LEU A 196 38.15 4.69 12.54
CA LEU A 196 38.73 4.55 13.90
C LEU A 196 39.48 3.22 14.10
N GLY A 197 39.24 2.21 13.28
CA GLY A 197 39.87 0.89 13.37
C GLY A 197 39.43 0.03 14.58
N ASP A 198 38.38 0.43 15.30
CA ASP A 198 37.93 -0.26 16.51
C ASP A 198 37.05 -1.49 16.20
N LYS A 199 37.47 -2.67 16.67
CA LYS A 199 36.76 -3.94 16.46
C LYS A 199 35.37 -4.01 17.11
N ASP A 200 35.12 -3.28 18.18
CA ASP A 200 33.79 -3.22 18.81
C ASP A 200 32.77 -2.54 17.89
N LEU A 201 33.21 -1.57 17.08
CA LEU A 201 32.36 -0.93 16.07
C LEU A 201 32.01 -1.87 14.93
N LEU A 202 32.93 -2.77 14.54
CA LEU A 202 32.64 -3.82 13.56
C LEU A 202 31.58 -4.80 14.09
N ALA A 203 31.69 -5.22 15.35
CA ALA A 203 30.64 -6.03 15.98
C ALA A 203 29.29 -5.29 16.07
N GLY A 204 29.35 -3.98 16.35
CA GLY A 204 28.18 -3.10 16.31
C GLY A 204 27.53 -3.00 14.92
N TYR A 205 28.35 -2.92 13.86
CA TYR A 205 27.89 -2.95 12.48
C TYR A 205 27.16 -4.26 12.15
N GLU A 206 27.75 -5.42 12.47
CA GLU A 206 27.12 -6.72 12.20
C GLU A 206 25.76 -6.84 12.91
N LYS A 207 25.70 -6.42 14.17
CA LYS A 207 24.43 -6.35 14.92
C LYS A 207 23.39 -5.48 14.19
N LYS A 208 23.76 -4.28 13.73
CA LYS A 208 22.84 -3.38 13.02
C LYS A 208 22.44 -3.89 11.65
N LEU A 209 23.33 -4.58 10.95
CA LEU A 209 23.03 -5.23 9.69
C LEU A 209 22.03 -6.37 9.87
N GLU A 210 22.23 -7.23 10.87
CA GLU A 210 21.27 -8.30 11.20
C GLU A 210 19.90 -7.75 11.60
N GLU A 211 19.86 -6.64 12.33
CA GLU A 211 18.61 -5.93 12.64
C GLU A 211 17.92 -5.42 11.38
N PHE A 212 18.65 -4.82 10.44
CA PHE A 212 18.12 -4.34 9.17
C PHE A 212 17.60 -5.49 8.29
N LEU A 213 18.36 -6.58 8.15
CA LEU A 213 17.99 -7.71 7.30
C LEU A 213 16.67 -8.39 7.71
N ARG A 214 16.22 -8.23 8.97
CA ARG A 214 14.89 -8.68 9.40
C ARG A 214 13.75 -7.96 8.71
N TYR A 215 14.00 -6.76 8.17
CA TYR A 215 13.02 -5.95 7.43
C TYR A 215 13.00 -6.26 5.92
N HIS A 216 13.90 -7.11 5.43
CA HIS A 216 14.03 -7.45 4.01
C HIS A 216 14.24 -8.96 3.85
N VAL A 217 13.17 -9.69 3.53
CA VAL A 217 13.24 -11.15 3.38
C VAL A 217 13.22 -11.52 1.91
N THR A 218 14.20 -12.33 1.53
CA THR A 218 14.34 -12.80 0.15
C THR A 218 13.17 -13.73 -0.19
N GLU A 219 12.79 -13.79 -1.48
CA GLU A 219 11.72 -14.69 -1.93
C GLU A 219 12.06 -16.17 -1.61
N LYS A 220 13.33 -16.53 -1.69
CA LYS A 220 13.83 -17.88 -1.40
C LYS A 220 13.64 -18.26 0.07
N ASP A 221 13.99 -17.37 0.99
CA ASP A 221 13.85 -17.60 2.44
C ASP A 221 12.38 -17.64 2.85
N TRP A 222 11.56 -16.79 2.22
CA TRP A 222 10.12 -16.81 2.40
C TRP A 222 9.49 -18.14 1.96
N LEU A 223 9.86 -18.66 0.78
CA LEU A 223 9.38 -19.95 0.28
C LEU A 223 9.86 -21.12 1.17
N ALA A 224 11.05 -21.04 1.75
CA ALA A 224 11.58 -22.03 2.67
C ALA A 224 10.79 -22.08 3.99
N ASN A 225 10.48 -20.92 4.58
CA ASN A 225 9.67 -20.81 5.80
C ASN A 225 8.25 -21.35 5.57
N ARG A 226 7.66 -21.11 4.39
CA ARG A 226 6.34 -21.63 3.99
C ARG A 226 6.26 -23.16 3.89
N ARG A 227 7.36 -23.86 3.59
CA ARG A 227 7.34 -25.34 3.54
C ARG A 227 7.36 -25.97 4.92
N GLN A 228 7.83 -25.25 5.94
CA GLN A 228 7.86 -25.71 7.32
C GLN A 228 6.53 -25.45 8.04
N GLU A 229 5.82 -24.38 7.67
CA GLU A 229 4.52 -24.00 8.26
C GLU A 229 3.36 -24.49 7.38
N GLY A 230 2.77 -25.64 7.71
CA GLY A 230 1.65 -26.21 6.95
C GLY A 230 0.44 -25.27 6.81
N LEU A 231 -0.37 -25.50 5.75
CA LEU A 231 -1.53 -24.72 5.28
C LEU A 231 -2.59 -24.31 6.35
N GLY A 232 -2.54 -24.85 7.57
CA GLY A 232 -3.46 -24.54 8.66
C GLY A 232 -3.01 -23.42 9.62
N GLU A 233 -1.75 -22.97 9.58
CA GLU A 233 -1.21 -21.99 10.53
C GLU A 233 -1.31 -20.53 10.09
N TYR A 234 -1.70 -20.29 8.84
CA TYR A 234 -1.99 -18.94 8.34
C TYR A 234 -3.13 -18.25 9.12
N ALA A 235 -4.08 -19.03 9.65
CA ALA A 235 -5.16 -18.53 10.51
C ALA A 235 -4.70 -18.19 11.94
N ARG A 236 -3.61 -18.80 12.45
CA ARG A 236 -3.09 -18.55 13.81
C ARG A 236 -2.16 -17.34 13.88
N LEU A 237 -1.44 -17.02 12.81
CA LEU A 237 -0.71 -15.74 12.68
C LEU A 237 -1.66 -14.54 12.79
N ARG A 238 -2.93 -14.72 12.42
CA ARG A 238 -3.99 -13.72 12.60
C ARG A 238 -4.31 -13.41 14.08
N SER A 239 -4.12 -14.38 14.98
CA SER A 239 -4.35 -14.26 16.42
C SER A 239 -3.10 -14.00 17.28
N ALA A 240 -1.90 -13.98 16.69
CA ALA A 240 -0.67 -13.70 17.43
C ALA A 240 -0.54 -12.20 17.79
N PRO A 241 0.08 -11.84 18.94
CA PRO A 241 0.32 -10.45 19.32
C PRO A 241 1.08 -9.68 18.23
N ARG A 242 0.76 -8.39 18.03
CA ARG A 242 1.41 -7.49 17.05
C ARG A 242 2.96 -7.51 17.12
N SER A 243 3.54 -7.84 18.27
CA SER A 243 4.99 -7.94 18.50
C SER A 243 5.67 -9.18 17.92
N LEU A 244 4.90 -10.21 17.51
CA LEU A 244 5.38 -11.50 16.99
C LEU A 244 5.19 -11.67 15.47
N ARG A 245 4.38 -10.83 14.81
CA ARG A 245 4.32 -10.73 13.34
C ARG A 245 5.54 -10.00 12.75
N ARG A 246 6.74 -10.26 13.28
CA ARG A 246 7.93 -9.42 13.07
C ARG A 246 8.32 -9.35 11.59
N ALA A 247 8.11 -8.17 11.03
CA ALA A 247 9.03 -7.42 10.16
C ALA A 247 9.39 -7.93 8.76
N THR A 248 8.91 -9.08 8.27
CA THR A 248 9.41 -9.60 6.99
C THR A 248 8.56 -9.15 5.80
N SER A 249 9.19 -8.62 4.74
CA SER A 249 8.58 -8.39 3.42
C SER A 249 9.37 -9.13 2.34
N CYS A 250 8.67 -9.77 1.39
CA CYS A 250 9.26 -10.41 0.20
C CYS A 250 8.94 -9.67 -1.11
N GLY A 251 9.78 -9.90 -2.12
CA GLY A 251 9.62 -9.32 -3.47
C GLY A 251 10.41 -8.04 -3.73
N GLY A 252 11.56 -7.88 -3.08
CA GLY A 252 12.51 -6.80 -3.37
C GLY A 252 12.15 -5.44 -2.78
N TRP A 253 11.47 -5.39 -1.64
CA TRP A 253 11.24 -4.15 -0.90
C TRP A 253 11.31 -4.42 0.60
N SER A 254 11.67 -3.39 1.36
CA SER A 254 11.76 -3.47 2.83
C SER A 254 10.55 -2.84 3.50
N LEU A 255 10.10 -3.41 4.61
CA LEU A 255 8.89 -2.96 5.30
C LEU A 255 9.08 -1.58 5.96
N GLU A 256 8.29 -0.60 5.53
CA GLU A 256 8.32 0.78 6.00
C GLU A 256 6.94 1.17 6.58
N TYR A 257 6.86 1.22 7.90
CA TYR A 257 5.64 1.27 8.71
C TYR A 257 4.69 0.10 8.43
N ASP A 258 3.77 0.31 7.50
CA ASP A 258 2.67 -0.61 7.21
C ASP A 258 2.84 -1.31 5.84
N GLY A 259 3.80 -0.88 5.00
CA GLY A 259 3.99 -1.45 3.66
C GLY A 259 5.20 -0.87 2.91
N ALA A 260 5.28 -1.10 1.60
CA ALA A 260 6.40 -0.61 0.79
C ALA A 260 6.32 0.92 0.59
N ASP A 261 7.44 1.61 0.82
CA ASP A 261 7.58 3.02 0.46
C ASP A 261 8.71 3.21 -0.55
N ILE A 262 8.35 3.63 -1.76
CA ILE A 262 9.23 3.59 -2.92
C ILE A 262 10.36 4.64 -2.82
N GLY A 263 10.07 5.84 -2.30
CA GLY A 263 11.10 6.86 -2.10
C GLY A 263 12.09 6.49 -1.00
N TYR A 264 11.61 6.03 0.17
CA TYR A 264 12.50 5.57 1.23
C TYR A 264 13.27 4.28 0.90
N LEU A 265 12.70 3.42 0.05
CA LEU A 265 13.45 2.27 -0.48
C LEU A 265 14.61 2.71 -1.38
N SER A 266 14.46 3.77 -2.19
CA SER A 266 15.61 4.34 -2.91
C SER A 266 16.68 4.90 -1.95
N ALA A 267 16.27 5.51 -0.83
CA ALA A 267 17.20 5.96 0.21
C ALA A 267 17.95 4.78 0.86
N THR A 268 17.24 3.69 1.13
CA THR A 268 17.83 2.44 1.63
C THR A 268 18.91 1.92 0.68
N VAL A 269 18.64 1.87 -0.62
CA VAL A 269 19.63 1.47 -1.63
C VAL A 269 20.84 2.41 -1.63
N SER A 270 20.64 3.73 -1.46
CA SER A 270 21.73 4.70 -1.34
C SER A 270 22.59 4.46 -0.09
N PHE A 271 21.99 4.28 1.09
CA PHE A 271 22.74 4.06 2.33
C PHE A 271 23.55 2.77 2.30
N LEU A 272 22.95 1.67 1.84
CA LEU A 272 23.65 0.40 1.72
C LEU A 272 24.73 0.45 0.63
N GLY A 273 24.47 1.15 -0.48
CA GLY A 273 25.45 1.36 -1.56
C GLY A 273 26.70 2.09 -1.07
N LYS A 274 26.54 3.13 -0.25
CA LYS A 274 27.65 3.87 0.37
C LYS A 274 28.54 3.00 1.24
N VAL A 275 27.98 1.98 1.89
CA VAL A 275 28.75 0.95 2.62
C VAL A 275 29.38 -0.04 1.65
N TYR A 276 28.58 -0.59 0.73
CA TYR A 276 29.01 -1.59 -0.25
C TYR A 276 30.23 -1.14 -1.06
N LYS A 277 30.29 0.15 -1.43
CA LYS A 277 31.43 0.77 -2.12
C LYS A 277 32.77 0.56 -1.41
N ILE A 278 32.79 0.65 -0.07
CA ILE A 278 34.00 0.49 0.75
C ILE A 278 34.09 -0.89 1.41
N HIS A 279 33.00 -1.65 1.40
CA HIS A 279 32.89 -2.98 1.96
C HIS A 279 31.94 -3.86 1.14
N PRO A 280 32.44 -4.54 0.10
CA PRO A 280 31.63 -5.38 -0.77
C PRO A 280 31.07 -6.62 -0.04
N ASP A 281 29.95 -6.47 0.64
CA ASP A 281 29.22 -7.56 1.30
C ASP A 281 28.12 -8.12 0.37
N PRO A 282 28.14 -9.42 0.03
CA PRO A 282 27.10 -10.06 -0.78
C PRO A 282 25.67 -9.89 -0.23
N ARG A 283 25.49 -9.80 1.09
CA ARG A 283 24.19 -9.57 1.75
C ARG A 283 23.61 -8.22 1.34
N LEU A 284 24.45 -7.17 1.33
CA LEU A 284 24.06 -5.83 0.91
C LEU A 284 23.71 -5.80 -0.58
N LYS A 285 24.58 -6.38 -1.41
CA LYS A 285 24.38 -6.45 -2.86
C LYS A 285 23.03 -7.08 -3.21
N GLN A 286 22.69 -8.21 -2.60
CA GLN A 286 21.42 -8.89 -2.84
C GLN A 286 20.22 -7.98 -2.56
N VAL A 287 20.19 -7.34 -1.38
CA VAL A 287 19.11 -6.42 -1.01
C VAL A 287 19.00 -5.28 -2.02
N MET A 288 20.12 -4.70 -2.42
CA MET A 288 20.13 -3.58 -3.35
C MET A 288 19.65 -3.99 -4.76
N GLU A 289 20.09 -5.13 -5.29
CA GLU A 289 19.65 -5.63 -6.60
C GLU A 289 18.15 -5.95 -6.65
N GLU A 290 17.63 -6.62 -5.61
CA GLU A 290 16.20 -6.90 -5.49
C GLU A 290 15.40 -5.61 -5.37
N SER A 291 15.89 -4.64 -4.60
CA SER A 291 15.31 -3.31 -4.46
C SER A 291 15.27 -2.55 -5.77
N VAL A 292 16.37 -2.47 -6.53
CA VAL A 292 16.41 -1.77 -7.82
C VAL A 292 15.43 -2.41 -8.82
N LYS A 293 15.30 -3.75 -8.85
CA LYS A 293 14.30 -4.42 -9.69
C LYS A 293 12.88 -3.96 -9.35
N PHE A 294 12.52 -3.92 -8.08
CA PHE A 294 11.23 -3.42 -7.63
C PHE A 294 11.02 -1.94 -7.96
N LEU A 295 11.99 -1.08 -7.62
CA LEU A 295 11.95 0.37 -7.88
C LEU A 295 11.78 0.69 -9.37
N SER A 296 12.36 -0.11 -10.26
CA SER A 296 12.28 0.10 -11.71
C SER A 296 10.85 0.15 -12.24
N HIS A 297 9.90 -0.51 -11.57
CA HIS A 297 8.48 -0.48 -11.96
C HIS A 297 7.78 0.84 -11.70
N PHE A 298 8.33 1.69 -10.84
CA PHE A 298 7.76 2.98 -10.40
C PHE A 298 8.44 4.19 -11.05
N VAL A 299 9.35 3.95 -12.00
CA VAL A 299 9.80 4.95 -12.96
C VAL A 299 8.70 5.11 -14.00
N TYR A 300 7.96 6.23 -13.96
CA TYR A 300 6.78 6.41 -14.81
C TYR A 300 7.15 6.93 -16.21
N PRO A 301 6.36 6.60 -17.24
CA PRO A 301 6.58 7.09 -18.61
C PRO A 301 6.60 8.62 -18.76
N ASN A 302 5.93 9.35 -17.86
CA ASN A 302 5.95 10.82 -17.87
C ASN A 302 7.20 11.41 -17.20
N GLY A 303 8.05 10.59 -16.57
CA GLY A 303 9.26 10.99 -15.83
C GLY A 303 9.03 11.27 -14.35
N PHE A 304 7.80 11.26 -13.85
CA PHE A 304 7.56 11.37 -12.40
C PHE A 304 7.83 10.02 -11.71
N TYR A 305 7.82 10.03 -10.38
CA TYR A 305 8.24 8.87 -9.59
C TYR A 305 7.35 8.64 -8.36
N ALA A 306 6.94 7.39 -8.15
CA ALA A 306 6.31 6.89 -6.93
C ALA A 306 5.04 7.65 -6.47
N GLY A 307 5.19 8.53 -5.48
CA GLY A 307 4.12 9.31 -4.87
C GLY A 307 3.09 8.46 -4.15
N SER A 308 1.81 8.70 -4.43
CA SER A 308 0.66 8.03 -3.79
C SER A 308 0.67 6.49 -3.84
N MET A 309 1.56 5.86 -4.60
CA MET A 309 1.76 4.40 -4.58
C MET A 309 2.40 3.87 -3.29
N GLY A 310 3.20 4.68 -2.58
CA GLY A 310 3.93 4.24 -1.38
C GLY A 310 3.11 4.33 -0.08
N SER A 311 3.53 3.59 0.95
CA SER A 311 2.93 3.61 2.29
C SER A 311 3.00 4.98 2.96
N ARG A 312 4.05 5.76 2.66
CA ARG A 312 4.30 7.12 3.19
C ARG A 312 4.19 8.21 2.12
N GLN A 313 3.95 7.83 0.87
CA GLN A 313 3.71 8.74 -0.25
C GLN A 313 4.89 9.66 -0.54
N THR A 314 6.10 9.14 -0.38
CA THR A 314 7.32 9.90 -0.66
C THR A 314 7.47 10.14 -2.16
N LEU A 315 7.92 11.35 -2.51
CA LEU A 315 8.02 11.83 -3.89
C LEU A 315 9.47 12.00 -4.36
N HIS A 316 10.44 11.60 -3.54
CA HIS A 316 11.86 11.78 -3.81
C HIS A 316 12.52 10.49 -4.29
N PHE A 317 13.67 10.65 -4.95
CA PHE A 317 14.54 9.55 -5.39
C PHE A 317 15.98 9.80 -4.94
N TYR A 318 16.61 8.80 -4.33
CA TYR A 318 18.03 8.81 -3.97
C TYR A 318 18.81 8.02 -5.03
N SER A 319 19.64 8.71 -5.81
CA SER A 319 20.31 8.16 -6.98
C SER A 319 21.60 7.42 -6.69
N HIS A 320 22.30 7.76 -5.60
CA HIS A 320 23.70 7.38 -5.43
C HIS A 320 23.90 5.87 -5.38
N GLY A 321 23.01 5.14 -4.70
CA GLY A 321 23.08 3.68 -4.66
C GLY A 321 22.86 3.00 -6.02
N CYS A 322 22.06 3.61 -6.91
CA CYS A 322 21.91 3.11 -8.28
C CYS A 322 23.14 3.42 -9.14
N GLU A 323 23.78 4.58 -8.94
CA GLU A 323 25.03 4.93 -9.62
C GLU A 323 26.18 3.99 -9.22
N ILE A 324 26.32 3.69 -7.93
CA ILE A 324 27.29 2.70 -7.42
C ILE A 324 27.07 1.32 -8.06
N LEU A 325 25.82 0.88 -8.19
CA LEU A 325 25.50 -0.42 -8.79
C LEU A 325 25.53 -0.45 -10.31
N ALA A 326 25.56 0.68 -11.01
CA ALA A 326 25.40 0.74 -12.46
C ALA A 326 26.44 -0.12 -13.21
N HIS A 327 27.63 -0.27 -12.64
CA HIS A 327 28.73 -1.09 -13.19
C HIS A 327 28.45 -2.60 -13.15
N GLU A 328 27.70 -3.07 -12.15
CA GLU A 328 27.43 -4.50 -11.93
C GLU A 328 26.02 -4.90 -12.38
N MET A 329 25.10 -3.94 -12.35
CA MET A 329 23.68 -4.12 -12.69
C MET A 329 23.27 -3.04 -13.72
N PRO A 330 23.28 -3.36 -15.03
CA PRO A 330 22.89 -2.42 -16.08
C PRO A 330 21.50 -1.78 -15.90
N LEU A 331 20.56 -2.49 -15.27
CA LEU A 331 19.25 -1.94 -14.91
C LEU A 331 19.33 -0.80 -13.89
N ALA A 332 20.27 -0.84 -12.94
CA ALA A 332 20.50 0.25 -11.98
C ALA A 332 20.95 1.52 -12.70
N GLY A 333 21.88 1.41 -13.65
CA GLY A 333 22.30 2.54 -14.49
C GLY A 333 21.14 3.10 -15.33
N ARG A 334 20.31 2.24 -15.92
CA ARG A 334 19.12 2.68 -16.68
C ARG A 334 18.10 3.42 -15.81
N VAL A 335 17.88 2.98 -14.57
CA VAL A 335 17.01 3.65 -13.60
C VAL A 335 17.61 4.99 -13.18
N ALA A 336 18.92 5.03 -12.90
CA ALA A 336 19.63 6.26 -12.52
C ALA A 336 19.55 7.32 -13.64
N ASP A 337 19.79 6.93 -14.90
CA ASP A 337 19.67 7.84 -16.05
C ASP A 337 18.26 8.41 -16.21
N ALA A 338 17.22 7.55 -16.10
CA ALA A 338 15.84 8.02 -16.18
C ALA A 338 15.51 9.04 -15.09
N MET A 339 15.97 8.78 -13.87
CA MET A 339 15.73 9.70 -12.74
C MET A 339 16.58 10.97 -12.83
N LEU A 340 17.76 10.90 -13.43
CA LEU A 340 18.60 12.06 -13.70
C LEU A 340 18.01 12.96 -14.79
N GLU A 341 17.47 12.38 -15.86
CA GLU A 341 16.68 13.10 -16.87
C GLU A 341 15.48 13.79 -16.21
N SER A 342 14.75 13.08 -15.35
CA SER A 342 13.63 13.65 -14.60
C SER A 342 14.04 14.75 -13.63
N LEU A 343 15.20 14.63 -12.98
CA LEU A 343 15.76 15.68 -12.11
C LEU A 343 16.14 16.93 -12.92
N ARG A 344 16.79 16.75 -14.08
CA ARG A 344 17.11 17.84 -15.02
C ARG A 344 15.82 18.58 -15.41
N ASP A 345 14.79 17.82 -15.77
CA ASP A 345 13.50 18.35 -16.25
C ASP A 345 12.55 18.82 -15.13
N GLY A 346 12.96 18.74 -13.85
CA GLY A 346 12.17 19.21 -12.71
C GLY A 346 10.97 18.35 -12.33
N LYS A 347 10.98 17.06 -12.71
CA LYS A 347 9.91 16.09 -12.46
C LYS A 347 10.10 15.26 -11.18
N ILE A 348 11.30 15.28 -10.61
CA ILE A 348 11.58 14.80 -9.24
C ILE A 348 11.68 16.02 -8.34
N VAL A 349 11.22 15.90 -7.09
CA VAL A 349 11.27 16.96 -6.07
C VAL A 349 12.71 17.47 -5.92
N PRO A 350 13.02 18.68 -6.41
CA PRO A 350 14.37 19.19 -6.36
C PRO A 350 14.60 19.94 -5.03
N ALA A 351 15.86 20.28 -4.72
CA ALA A 351 16.24 20.89 -3.44
C ALA A 351 15.60 22.28 -3.21
N GLU A 352 15.28 22.99 -4.29
CA GLU A 352 14.73 24.35 -4.33
C GLU A 352 13.39 24.46 -3.60
N ILE A 353 12.53 23.43 -3.72
CA ILE A 353 11.19 23.42 -3.13
C ILE A 353 11.12 22.66 -1.79
N GLN A 354 12.26 22.14 -1.33
CA GLN A 354 12.37 21.47 -0.04
C GLN A 354 12.61 22.51 1.07
N SER A 355 12.06 22.25 2.25
CA SER A 355 12.38 23.03 3.44
C SER A 355 13.87 22.90 3.78
N ASP A 356 14.39 23.86 4.54
CA ASP A 356 15.80 23.88 4.95
C ASP A 356 16.22 22.59 5.65
N ARG A 357 15.29 21.88 6.27
CA ARG A 357 15.52 20.59 6.91
C ARG A 357 15.94 19.48 5.93
N TYR A 358 15.33 19.43 4.75
CA TYR A 358 15.43 18.26 3.87
C TYR A 358 16.36 18.45 2.69
N PHE A 359 16.52 19.69 2.20
CA PHE A 359 17.42 19.94 1.08
C PHE A 359 18.89 19.64 1.46
N LEU A 360 19.24 19.74 2.75
CA LEU A 360 20.56 19.41 3.31
C LEU A 360 21.00 17.99 2.99
N TYR A 361 20.07 17.03 2.92
CA TYR A 361 20.39 15.65 2.55
C TYR A 361 20.50 15.46 1.05
N ARG A 362 19.81 16.30 0.27
CA ARG A 362 19.69 16.16 -1.17
C ARG A 362 20.92 16.68 -1.91
N ILE A 363 21.54 17.75 -1.41
CA ILE A 363 22.78 18.30 -1.98
C ILE A 363 23.91 17.26 -1.99
N PRO A 364 24.33 16.67 -0.85
CA PRO A 364 25.43 15.73 -0.85
C PRO A 364 25.06 14.46 -1.61
N GLU A 365 23.80 14.01 -1.56
CA GLU A 365 23.35 12.86 -2.36
C GLU A 365 23.58 13.06 -3.87
N HIS A 366 23.27 14.24 -4.40
CA HIS A 366 23.53 14.56 -5.81
C HIS A 366 25.03 14.72 -6.10
N LEU A 367 25.79 15.37 -5.21
CA LEU A 367 27.25 15.51 -5.39
C LEU A 367 27.94 14.15 -5.40
N GLU A 368 27.58 13.26 -4.48
CA GLU A 368 28.11 11.89 -4.42
C GLU A 368 27.68 11.08 -5.66
N SER A 369 26.44 11.24 -6.13
CA SER A 369 25.98 10.63 -7.40
C SER A 369 26.75 11.12 -8.63
N TYR A 370 27.16 12.40 -8.65
CA TYR A 370 28.02 12.93 -9.71
C TYR A 370 29.42 12.29 -9.68
N ILE A 371 30.02 12.20 -8.49
CA ILE A 371 31.38 11.67 -8.32
C ILE A 371 31.42 10.18 -8.69
N ASP A 372 30.42 9.43 -8.24
CA ASP A 372 30.32 7.99 -8.46
C ASP A 372 29.44 7.63 -9.65
N TYR A 373 29.27 8.57 -10.60
CA TYR A 373 28.48 8.34 -11.80
C TYR A 373 29.04 7.15 -12.57
N GLY A 374 28.27 6.06 -12.65
CA GLY A 374 28.76 4.81 -13.19
C GLY A 374 28.83 4.80 -14.71
N GLU A 375 29.88 4.23 -15.30
CA GLU A 375 29.95 4.05 -16.75
C GLU A 375 28.80 3.18 -17.24
N ARG A 376 28.11 3.62 -18.30
CA ARG A 376 27.01 2.86 -18.89
C ARG A 376 27.55 1.81 -19.84
N THR A 377 27.07 0.58 -19.67
CA THR A 377 27.30 -0.49 -20.66
C THR A 377 26.66 -0.12 -21.99
N SER A 378 27.26 -0.52 -23.12
CA SER A 378 26.66 -0.33 -24.46
C SER A 378 25.36 -1.12 -24.68
N GLN A 379 25.02 -2.02 -23.75
CA GLN A 379 23.80 -2.80 -23.78
C GLN A 379 22.57 -1.93 -23.52
N LYS A 380 21.62 -1.93 -24.47
CA LYS A 380 20.32 -1.28 -24.29
C LYS A 380 19.47 -2.08 -23.30
N VAL A 381 19.30 -1.54 -22.09
CA VAL A 381 18.42 -2.09 -21.06
C VAL A 381 17.09 -1.35 -21.06
N LEU A 382 15.99 -2.09 -21.04
CA LEU A 382 14.64 -1.53 -21.06
C LEU A 382 14.06 -1.44 -19.63
N LEU A 383 13.51 -0.27 -19.31
CA LEU A 383 12.65 -0.09 -18.14
C LEU A 383 11.36 -0.91 -18.32
N PRO A 384 10.68 -1.29 -17.24
CA PRO A 384 9.47 -2.10 -17.32
C PRO A 384 8.44 -1.58 -18.33
N TYR A 385 8.13 -0.28 -18.33
CA TYR A 385 7.14 0.27 -19.27
C TYR A 385 7.57 0.25 -20.75
N GLU A 386 8.85 0.01 -21.04
CA GLU A 386 9.43 -0.07 -22.39
C GLU A 386 9.46 -1.50 -22.94
N ARG A 387 9.17 -2.50 -22.10
CA ARG A 387 9.19 -3.92 -22.46
C ARG A 387 7.92 -4.35 -23.20
N GLU A 388 7.95 -5.58 -23.71
CA GLU A 388 6.76 -6.28 -24.21
C GLU A 388 5.71 -6.45 -23.11
N ASP A 389 4.52 -6.90 -23.50
CA ASP A 389 3.38 -7.05 -22.60
C ASP A 389 3.68 -8.04 -21.46
N PHE A 390 3.39 -7.62 -20.24
CA PHE A 390 3.60 -8.43 -19.05
C PHE A 390 2.59 -8.08 -17.95
N ARG A 391 2.48 -9.00 -17.00
CA ARG A 391 1.74 -8.81 -15.76
C ARG A 391 2.59 -9.29 -14.59
N THR A 392 2.78 -8.42 -13.60
CA THR A 392 3.49 -8.73 -12.36
C THR A 392 2.61 -8.36 -11.18
N VAL A 393 2.50 -9.28 -10.23
CA VAL A 393 1.78 -9.06 -8.96
C VAL A 393 2.78 -9.23 -7.82
N PHE A 394 2.81 -8.28 -6.90
CA PHE A 394 3.58 -8.40 -5.65
C PHE A 394 2.57 -8.65 -4.50
N PRO A 395 2.34 -9.91 -4.08
CA PRO A 395 1.22 -10.24 -3.22
C PRO A 395 1.28 -9.59 -1.83
N GLU A 396 2.47 -9.46 -1.24
CA GLU A 396 2.62 -8.89 0.11
C GLU A 396 2.42 -7.38 0.13
N GLY A 397 2.96 -6.66 -0.86
CA GLY A 397 2.70 -5.23 -1.06
C GLY A 397 1.34 -4.95 -1.71
N ARG A 398 0.66 -5.99 -2.22
CA ARG A 398 -0.57 -5.94 -3.03
C ARG A 398 -0.47 -4.96 -4.20
N PHE A 399 0.69 -4.95 -4.85
CA PHE A 399 0.88 -4.21 -6.09
C PHE A 399 0.47 -5.05 -7.28
N TYR A 400 -0.19 -4.41 -8.24
CA TYR A 400 -0.56 -4.97 -9.52
C TYR A 400 0.05 -4.11 -10.62
N ILE A 401 0.85 -4.69 -11.50
CA ILE A 401 1.53 -3.97 -12.57
C ILE A 401 1.29 -4.70 -13.88
N GLN A 402 0.81 -3.97 -14.89
CA GLN A 402 0.50 -4.54 -16.19
C GLN A 402 0.92 -3.59 -17.31
N LYS A 403 1.65 -4.16 -18.27
CA LYS A 403 1.98 -3.55 -19.55
C LYS A 403 1.15 -4.25 -20.64
N SER A 404 0.34 -3.50 -21.38
CA SER A 404 -0.47 -4.01 -22.48
C SER A 404 -0.49 -3.03 -23.66
N GLY A 405 0.12 -3.39 -24.79
CA GLY A 405 0.20 -2.57 -26.01
C GLY A 405 0.96 -1.26 -25.79
N LYS A 406 0.24 -0.14 -25.66
CA LYS A 406 0.81 1.17 -25.29
C LYS A 406 0.39 1.66 -23.91
N ILE A 407 -0.25 0.80 -23.12
CA ILE A 407 -0.78 1.14 -21.80
C ILE A 407 0.10 0.51 -20.72
N TYR A 408 0.40 1.30 -19.69
CA TYR A 408 1.08 0.87 -18.48
C TYR A 408 0.21 1.21 -17.26
N LEU A 409 -0.29 0.18 -16.58
CA LEU A 409 -1.16 0.25 -15.43
C LEU A 409 -0.38 -0.18 -14.18
N ILE A 410 -0.47 0.64 -13.14
CA ILE A 410 0.11 0.36 -11.82
C ILE A 410 -0.99 0.55 -10.79
N GLY A 411 -1.16 -0.42 -9.90
CA GLY A 411 -2.15 -0.40 -8.84
C GLY A 411 -1.56 -0.81 -7.49
N ASN A 412 -2.05 -0.20 -6.41
CA ASN A 412 -1.77 -0.61 -5.04
C ASN A 412 -3.09 -0.88 -4.30
N ALA A 413 -3.44 -2.16 -4.16
CA ALA A 413 -4.62 -2.61 -3.43
C ALA A 413 -4.43 -2.60 -1.91
N ALA A 414 -3.20 -2.56 -1.39
CA ALA A 414 -3.00 -2.35 0.05
C ALA A 414 -3.54 -0.98 0.48
N LYS A 415 -3.52 0.01 -0.42
CA LYS A 415 -4.04 1.37 -0.20
C LYS A 415 -5.45 1.59 -0.78
N GLY A 416 -6.31 0.58 -0.68
CA GLY A 416 -7.70 0.68 -1.14
C GLY A 416 -7.85 0.83 -2.66
N GLY A 417 -6.82 0.47 -3.42
CA GLY A 417 -6.87 0.41 -4.88
C GLY A 417 -6.45 1.70 -5.57
N VAL A 418 -5.40 2.36 -5.07
CA VAL A 418 -4.74 3.46 -5.81
C VAL A 418 -4.35 2.94 -7.19
N VAL A 419 -4.68 3.66 -8.27
CA VAL A 419 -4.33 3.27 -9.64
C VAL A 419 -3.79 4.47 -10.42
N LYS A 420 -2.75 4.22 -11.21
CA LYS A 420 -2.19 5.16 -12.20
C LYS A 420 -2.07 4.44 -13.54
N VAL A 421 -2.45 5.14 -14.61
CA VAL A 421 -2.37 4.61 -15.98
C VAL A 421 -1.71 5.62 -16.89
N PHE A 422 -0.77 5.12 -17.71
CA PHE A 422 0.03 5.92 -18.62
C PHE A 422 -0.01 5.36 -20.03
N HIS A 423 0.06 6.25 -21.02
CA HIS A 423 0.33 5.87 -22.40
C HIS A 423 1.84 5.92 -22.68
N THR A 424 2.45 4.77 -22.91
CA THR A 424 3.92 4.63 -22.97
C THR A 424 4.55 5.26 -24.20
N GLY A 425 3.78 5.45 -25.29
CA GLY A 425 4.29 6.09 -26.51
C GLY A 425 4.35 7.63 -26.44
N THR A 426 3.51 8.26 -25.63
CA THR A 426 3.45 9.73 -25.48
C THR A 426 3.89 10.19 -24.10
N GLY A 427 4.00 9.29 -23.14
CA GLY A 427 4.24 9.59 -21.73
C GLY A 427 3.02 10.11 -20.98
N LYS A 428 1.91 10.48 -21.65
CA LYS A 428 0.74 11.10 -21.01
C LYS A 428 0.17 10.20 -19.91
N GLN A 429 -0.08 10.77 -18.73
CA GLN A 429 -0.85 10.12 -17.68
C GLN A 429 -2.34 10.25 -18.02
N PHE A 430 -3.03 9.11 -18.18
CA PHE A 430 -4.46 9.09 -18.47
C PHE A 430 -5.30 9.12 -17.21
N THR A 431 -4.82 8.55 -16.11
CA THR A 431 -5.52 8.65 -14.84
C THR A 431 -4.58 8.58 -13.64
N SER A 432 -4.94 9.32 -12.60
CA SER A 432 -4.45 9.19 -11.23
C SER A 432 -5.67 9.07 -10.33
N ASP A 433 -5.81 7.93 -9.67
CA ASP A 433 -6.96 7.67 -8.81
C ASP A 433 -6.49 7.12 -7.47
N CYS A 434 -6.52 7.97 -6.45
CA CYS A 434 -6.06 7.66 -5.10
C CYS A 434 -7.10 6.95 -4.21
N GLY A 435 -8.25 6.53 -4.73
CA GLY A 435 -9.27 5.88 -3.91
C GLY A 435 -10.47 6.77 -3.63
N ILE A 436 -11.06 6.53 -2.46
CA ILE A 436 -12.24 7.21 -1.95
C ILE A 436 -11.78 8.12 -0.82
N ILE A 437 -12.30 9.35 -0.78
CA ILE A 437 -12.16 10.25 0.36
C ILE A 437 -13.44 11.05 0.56
N GLY A 438 -13.90 11.20 1.79
CA GLY A 438 -15.13 11.93 2.08
C GLY A 438 -15.15 12.54 3.46
N ARG A 439 -15.95 13.59 3.62
CA ARG A 439 -16.23 14.25 4.90
C ARG A 439 -17.61 13.86 5.38
N THR A 440 -17.73 13.42 6.63
CA THR A 440 -19.00 13.09 7.27
C THR A 440 -19.69 14.34 7.81
N MET A 441 -20.98 14.23 8.15
CA MET A 441 -21.73 15.29 8.85
C MET A 441 -21.13 15.63 10.23
N GLN A 442 -20.34 14.73 10.81
CA GLN A 442 -19.60 14.95 12.06
C GLN A 442 -18.19 15.55 11.85
N GLU A 443 -17.88 16.06 10.65
CA GLU A 443 -16.58 16.63 10.27
C GLU A 443 -15.41 15.61 10.27
N ASP A 444 -15.71 14.32 10.35
CA ASP A 444 -14.70 13.28 10.20
C ASP A 444 -14.32 13.08 8.74
N VAL A 445 -13.04 12.82 8.49
CA VAL A 445 -12.56 12.46 7.14
C VAL A 445 -12.35 10.96 7.08
N LEU A 446 -13.02 10.30 6.13
CA LEU A 446 -12.89 8.86 5.87
C LEU A 446 -12.22 8.63 4.51
N THR A 447 -11.41 7.57 4.39
CA THR A 447 -10.71 7.26 3.15
C THR A 447 -10.44 5.77 2.95
N SER A 448 -10.37 5.33 1.69
CA SER A 448 -9.83 4.00 1.35
C SER A 448 -8.30 4.02 1.18
N GLN A 449 -7.67 5.20 1.09
CA GLN A 449 -6.23 5.37 0.88
C GLN A 449 -5.39 5.09 2.13
N TRP A 450 -5.73 4.03 2.87
CA TRP A 450 -5.06 3.58 4.07
C TRP A 450 -4.54 2.16 3.88
N ILE A 451 -3.36 1.85 4.45
CA ILE A 451 -2.87 0.48 4.40
C ILE A 451 -3.54 -0.33 5.48
N ASP A 452 -4.32 -1.33 5.05
CA ASP A 452 -4.99 -2.26 5.94
C ASP A 452 -4.75 -3.71 5.51
N PRO A 453 -4.09 -4.53 6.35
CA PRO A 453 -3.96 -5.96 6.13
C PRO A 453 -5.31 -6.70 6.00
N ALA A 454 -6.41 -6.12 6.48
CA ALA A 454 -7.75 -6.69 6.33
C ALA A 454 -8.32 -6.55 4.92
N TYR A 455 -7.81 -5.63 4.09
CA TYR A 455 -8.30 -5.49 2.72
C TYR A 455 -8.11 -6.78 1.93
N HIS A 456 -9.16 -7.20 1.23
CA HIS A 456 -9.12 -8.35 0.35
C HIS A 456 -8.71 -7.89 -1.04
N PHE A 457 -7.73 -8.55 -1.64
CA PHE A 457 -7.16 -8.20 -2.94
C PHE A 457 -7.23 -9.40 -3.86
N THR A 458 -7.84 -9.23 -5.02
CA THR A 458 -8.01 -10.28 -6.03
C THR A 458 -7.43 -9.80 -7.37
N PRO A 459 -6.24 -10.28 -7.77
CA PRO A 459 -5.63 -9.91 -9.04
C PRO A 459 -6.31 -10.66 -10.21
N LYS A 460 -6.73 -9.93 -11.24
CA LYS A 460 -7.41 -10.46 -12.44
C LYS A 460 -6.44 -10.52 -13.62
N GLU A 461 -6.83 -11.13 -14.74
CA GLU A 461 -5.98 -11.20 -15.94
C GLU A 461 -5.67 -9.81 -16.52
N ARG A 462 -6.67 -8.93 -16.52
CA ARG A 462 -6.56 -7.55 -17.02
C ARG A 462 -7.06 -6.55 -15.97
N GLY A 463 -6.38 -6.51 -14.82
CA GLY A 463 -6.66 -5.58 -13.73
C GLY A 463 -6.77 -6.28 -12.37
N PHE A 464 -7.48 -5.68 -11.43
CA PHE A 464 -7.61 -6.21 -10.07
C PHE A 464 -8.86 -5.68 -9.38
N SER A 465 -9.23 -6.31 -8.27
CA SER A 465 -10.21 -5.76 -7.34
C SER A 465 -9.68 -5.72 -5.91
N VAL A 466 -10.29 -4.86 -5.12
CA VAL A 466 -9.99 -4.67 -3.71
C VAL A 466 -11.24 -4.31 -2.93
N SER A 467 -11.34 -4.80 -1.71
CA SER A 467 -12.44 -4.46 -0.80
C SER A 467 -11.97 -4.34 0.65
N GLY A 468 -12.70 -3.54 1.43
CA GLY A 468 -12.45 -3.36 2.85
C GLY A 468 -13.30 -2.26 3.47
N SER A 469 -12.86 -1.74 4.61
CA SER A 469 -13.45 -0.60 5.32
C SER A 469 -12.75 0.71 4.98
N LEU A 470 -13.49 1.82 4.98
CA LEU A 470 -12.88 3.14 5.00
C LEU A 470 -12.30 3.42 6.39
N HIS A 471 -11.12 4.05 6.40
CA HIS A 471 -10.41 4.42 7.63
C HIS A 471 -10.63 5.89 7.95
N ARG A 472 -10.78 6.19 9.24
CA ARG A 472 -10.77 7.56 9.72
C ARG A 472 -9.37 8.16 9.65
N VAL A 473 -9.25 9.28 8.95
CA VAL A 473 -8.01 10.04 8.88
C VAL A 473 -7.79 10.72 10.23
N PRO A 474 -6.62 10.55 10.87
CA PRO A 474 -6.28 11.22 12.12
C PRO A 474 -5.92 12.70 11.87
N ALA A 475 -6.86 13.47 11.33
CA ALA A 475 -6.78 14.92 11.27
C ALA A 475 -7.38 15.50 12.56
N ASN A 476 -6.91 16.68 13.01
CA ASN A 476 -7.47 17.50 14.10
C ASN A 476 -6.85 17.41 15.51
N LYS A 477 -5.60 16.96 15.67
CA LYS A 477 -4.85 17.13 16.94
C LYS A 477 -3.63 18.03 16.79
N LEU A 478 -3.84 19.30 16.46
CA LEU A 478 -2.80 20.31 16.63
C LEU A 478 -2.51 20.51 18.13
N PHE A 479 -1.26 20.74 18.48
CA PHE A 479 -0.92 21.18 19.83
C PHE A 479 -1.41 22.61 20.01
N THR A 480 -2.17 22.86 21.09
CA THR A 480 -2.45 24.22 21.55
C THR A 480 -1.21 24.80 22.24
N PRO A 481 -1.10 26.13 22.39
CA PRO A 481 0.02 26.74 23.13
C PRO A 481 0.22 26.13 24.53
N LEU A 482 -0.86 25.88 25.27
CA LEU A 482 -0.80 25.23 26.58
C LEU A 482 -0.23 23.80 26.50
N LYS A 483 -0.70 22.99 25.54
CA LYS A 483 -0.17 21.63 25.35
C LYS A 483 1.33 21.67 25.00
N MET A 484 1.77 22.66 24.21
CA MET A 484 3.20 22.84 23.91
C MET A 484 4.01 23.24 25.14
N ILE A 485 3.50 24.16 25.98
CA ILE A 485 4.16 24.56 27.22
C ILE A 485 4.34 23.36 28.15
N VAL A 486 3.27 22.59 28.38
CA VAL A 486 3.32 21.39 29.22
C VAL A 486 4.30 20.36 28.65
N PHE A 487 4.24 20.12 27.34
CA PHE A 487 5.15 19.20 26.66
C PHE A 487 6.62 19.64 26.77
N ARG A 488 6.92 20.93 26.61
CA ARG A 488 8.29 21.47 26.75
C ARG A 488 8.79 21.44 28.20
N LEU A 489 7.97 21.86 29.16
CA LEU A 489 8.32 21.76 30.60
C LEU A 489 8.64 20.31 30.97
N PHE A 490 7.85 19.38 30.47
CA PHE A 490 8.08 17.96 30.67
C PHE A 490 9.43 17.51 30.08
N LEU A 491 9.76 17.88 28.84
CA LEU A 491 11.05 17.55 28.24
C LEU A 491 12.24 18.18 28.97
N LEU A 492 12.11 19.41 29.47
CA LEU A 492 13.16 20.06 30.26
C LEU A 492 13.39 19.36 31.61
N LEU A 493 12.31 18.90 32.27
CA LEU A 493 12.40 18.26 33.58
C LEU A 493 12.85 16.79 33.52
N PHE A 494 12.54 16.07 32.45
CA PHE A 494 12.72 14.61 32.38
C PHE A 494 13.51 14.11 31.15
N GLY A 495 13.70 14.95 30.13
CA GLY A 495 14.36 14.58 28.87
C GLY A 495 15.87 14.37 28.99
N TRP A 496 16.51 14.97 30.00
CA TRP A 496 17.97 14.91 30.21
C TRP A 496 18.53 13.49 30.53
N HIS A 497 17.65 12.52 30.84
CA HIS A 497 18.04 11.14 31.09
C HIS A 497 17.58 10.22 29.95
N THR A 498 18.52 9.75 29.13
CA THR A 498 18.29 8.97 27.89
C THR A 498 17.32 7.79 28.07
N GLY A 499 17.51 6.96 29.10
CA GLY A 499 16.64 5.80 29.34
C GLY A 499 15.19 6.16 29.74
N MET A 500 14.99 7.32 30.36
CA MET A 500 13.66 7.81 30.74
C MET A 500 12.99 8.44 29.51
N ALA A 501 13.73 9.29 28.78
CA ALA A 501 13.30 9.87 27.51
C ALA A 501 12.84 8.80 26.51
N TYR A 502 13.58 7.70 26.38
CA TYR A 502 13.20 6.58 25.51
C TYR A 502 11.83 5.96 25.88
N ARG A 503 11.63 5.64 27.17
CA ARG A 503 10.35 5.07 27.66
C ARG A 503 9.18 6.03 27.46
N ILE A 504 9.40 7.32 27.72
CA ILE A 504 8.41 8.38 27.55
C ILE A 504 8.04 8.54 26.07
N LYS A 505 9.03 8.62 25.17
CA LYS A 505 8.78 8.74 23.72
C LYS A 505 7.87 7.61 23.24
N GLY A 506 8.10 6.38 23.70
CA GLY A 506 7.23 5.24 23.41
C GLY A 506 5.79 5.43 23.91
N PHE A 507 5.60 6.02 25.10
CA PHE A 507 4.28 6.31 25.66
C PHE A 507 3.54 7.46 24.93
N ILE A 508 4.22 8.59 24.71
CA ILE A 508 3.65 9.76 24.01
C ILE A 508 3.28 9.39 22.57
N ARG A 509 4.13 8.61 21.88
CA ARG A 509 3.87 8.10 20.53
C ARG A 509 2.57 7.29 20.51
N LYS A 510 2.36 6.38 21.47
CA LYS A 510 1.10 5.62 21.59
C LYS A 510 -0.10 6.55 21.83
N LEU A 511 0.02 7.55 22.69
CA LEU A 511 -1.08 8.46 23.00
C LEU A 511 -1.45 9.37 21.81
N LEU A 512 -0.47 9.80 21.01
CA LEU A 512 -0.66 10.70 19.86
C LEU A 512 -0.97 9.95 18.55
N MET A 513 -0.49 8.71 18.38
CA MET A 513 -0.64 7.91 17.14
C MET A 513 -1.77 6.85 17.19
N LEU A 514 -2.58 6.78 18.26
CA LEU A 514 -3.78 5.92 18.33
C LEU A 514 -5.03 6.83 18.20
N ARG A 515 -6.02 6.60 17.32
CA ARG A 515 -6.52 5.42 16.59
C ARG A 515 -7.03 5.87 15.21
N SER A 516 -6.66 5.21 14.11
CA SER A 516 -7.56 5.10 12.96
C SER A 516 -8.49 3.93 13.28
N GLY A 517 -9.77 4.23 13.52
CA GLY A 517 -10.79 3.19 13.63
C GLY A 517 -11.37 2.92 12.25
N ASP A 518 -11.69 1.66 12.00
CA ASP A 518 -12.62 1.31 10.92
C ASP A 518 -13.90 2.12 11.11
N ALA A 519 -14.32 2.84 10.08
CA ALA A 519 -15.68 3.31 10.01
C ALA A 519 -16.57 2.14 9.57
N GLY A 520 -17.83 2.12 9.96
CA GLY A 520 -18.83 1.20 9.40
C GLY A 520 -19.21 1.61 7.97
N VAL A 521 -18.23 1.91 7.12
CA VAL A 521 -18.40 2.18 5.70
C VAL A 521 -17.50 1.22 4.94
N LEU A 522 -18.10 0.30 4.22
CA LEU A 522 -17.44 -0.71 3.41
C LEU A 522 -17.32 -0.22 1.96
N PHE A 523 -16.27 -0.65 1.29
CA PHE A 523 -16.09 -0.42 -0.14
C PHE A 523 -15.64 -1.69 -0.87
N TYR A 524 -16.03 -1.79 -2.12
CA TYR A 524 -15.45 -2.69 -3.11
C TYR A 524 -15.11 -1.89 -4.36
N ARG A 525 -13.90 -2.06 -4.87
CA ARG A 525 -13.38 -1.41 -6.07
C ARG A 525 -12.90 -2.46 -7.06
N SER A 526 -13.38 -2.40 -8.30
CA SER A 526 -12.86 -3.19 -9.43
C SER A 526 -12.18 -2.26 -10.44
N VAL A 527 -10.98 -2.62 -10.87
CA VAL A 527 -10.21 -1.96 -11.92
C VAL A 527 -10.01 -2.96 -13.04
N GLU A 528 -10.55 -2.68 -14.22
CA GLU A 528 -10.54 -3.58 -15.38
C GLU A 528 -10.03 -2.85 -16.62
N LEU A 529 -9.03 -3.45 -17.27
CA LEU A 529 -8.43 -2.94 -18.50
C LEU A 529 -9.02 -3.67 -19.70
N SER A 530 -9.65 -2.93 -20.61
CA SER A 530 -10.07 -3.41 -21.93
C SER A 530 -9.15 -2.84 -23.02
N ASP A 531 -9.38 -3.21 -24.28
CA ASP A 531 -8.58 -2.70 -25.40
C ASP A 531 -8.85 -1.21 -25.69
N THR A 532 -10.01 -0.69 -25.27
CA THR A 532 -10.45 0.69 -25.58
C THR A 532 -10.64 1.57 -24.35
N HIS A 533 -10.91 0.98 -23.18
CA HIS A 533 -11.23 1.72 -21.96
C HIS A 533 -10.60 1.09 -20.71
N LEU A 534 -10.26 1.92 -19.74
CA LEU A 534 -10.09 1.53 -18.35
C LEU A 534 -11.43 1.72 -17.62
N ARG A 535 -11.90 0.70 -16.92
CA ARG A 535 -13.11 0.74 -16.10
C ARG A 535 -12.73 0.69 -14.62
N ILE A 536 -13.19 1.67 -13.85
CA ILE A 536 -13.08 1.70 -12.39
C ILE A 536 -14.50 1.72 -11.83
N ALA A 537 -14.89 0.68 -11.11
CA ALA A 537 -16.21 0.56 -10.49
C ALA A 537 -16.06 0.53 -8.97
N ASP A 538 -16.66 1.50 -8.29
CA ASP A 538 -16.66 1.63 -6.84
C ASP A 538 -18.07 1.35 -6.31
N THR A 539 -18.20 0.38 -5.41
CA THR A 539 -19.37 0.12 -4.59
C THR A 539 -19.07 0.60 -3.18
N ILE A 540 -19.92 1.48 -2.62
CA ILE A 540 -19.79 1.99 -1.26
C ILE A 540 -21.05 1.61 -0.49
N LYS A 541 -20.88 1.08 0.72
CA LYS A 541 -21.98 0.66 1.59
C LYS A 541 -21.77 1.19 3.01
N ILE A 542 -22.81 1.79 3.58
CA ILE A 542 -22.84 2.27 4.96
C ILE A 542 -23.54 1.21 5.82
N VAL A 543 -22.87 0.74 6.87
CA VAL A 543 -23.38 -0.26 7.82
C VAL A 543 -23.55 0.28 9.23
N ASP A 544 -23.14 1.53 9.48
CA ASP A 544 -23.35 2.24 10.74
C ASP A 544 -24.17 3.53 10.54
N GLY A 545 -24.21 4.41 11.54
CA GLY A 545 -24.91 5.70 11.48
C GLY A 545 -24.17 6.80 10.71
N THR A 546 -23.15 6.47 9.90
CA THR A 546 -22.38 7.47 9.13
C THR A 546 -23.24 8.11 8.04
N GLU A 547 -23.08 9.41 7.86
CA GLU A 547 -23.66 10.17 6.75
C GLU A 547 -22.61 11.10 6.15
N PHE A 548 -22.50 11.13 4.83
CA PHE A 548 -21.53 11.95 4.11
C PHE A 548 -22.11 13.32 3.80
N PHE A 549 -21.34 14.35 4.13
CA PHE A 549 -21.53 15.72 3.63
C PHE A 549 -20.95 15.88 2.22
N SER A 550 -19.78 15.27 1.98
CA SER A 550 -19.14 15.25 0.66
C SER A 550 -18.33 13.96 0.47
N LEU A 551 -18.25 13.48 -0.77
CA LEU A 551 -17.49 12.28 -1.12
C LEU A 551 -16.91 12.41 -2.52
N GLN A 552 -15.61 12.15 -2.62
CA GLN A 552 -14.82 12.21 -3.84
C GLN A 552 -14.27 10.82 -4.19
N LEU A 553 -14.34 10.50 -5.48
CA LEU A 553 -13.74 9.30 -6.06
C LEU A 553 -12.57 9.71 -6.98
N GLY A 554 -11.40 9.14 -6.73
CA GLY A 554 -10.17 9.39 -7.49
C GLY A 554 -9.48 10.70 -7.13
N ASP A 555 -8.70 11.22 -8.09
CA ASP A 555 -7.74 12.31 -7.95
C ASP A 555 -6.41 11.91 -7.28
N GLU A 556 -5.47 12.85 -7.21
CA GLU A 556 -4.24 12.77 -6.43
C GLU A 556 -4.46 13.46 -5.08
N PHE A 557 -4.46 12.69 -3.99
CA PHE A 557 -4.52 13.25 -2.64
C PHE A 557 -3.67 12.45 -1.66
N ALA A 558 -3.34 13.07 -0.53
CA ALA A 558 -2.52 12.47 0.51
C ALA A 558 -3.21 12.54 1.87
N VAL A 559 -3.44 11.40 2.52
CA VAL A 559 -4.14 11.34 3.82
C VAL A 559 -3.21 11.27 5.03
N ARG A 560 -1.98 10.79 4.84
CA ARG A 560 -0.97 10.74 5.91
C ARG A 560 -0.09 11.98 5.85
N TYR A 561 0.10 12.63 6.99
CA TYR A 561 1.09 13.69 7.11
C TYR A 561 2.49 13.07 7.22
N VAL A 562 3.25 13.17 6.13
CA VAL A 562 4.65 12.77 6.07
C VAL A 562 5.44 13.97 5.56
N PRO A 563 6.50 14.42 6.26
CA PRO A 563 7.23 15.63 5.86
C PRO A 563 7.86 15.58 4.46
N GLN A 564 8.12 14.38 3.95
CA GLN A 564 8.72 14.11 2.64
C GLN A 564 7.68 13.79 1.54
N SER A 565 6.41 14.09 1.80
CA SER A 565 5.27 13.95 0.87
C SER A 565 4.68 15.33 0.55
N ARG A 566 3.71 15.39 -0.37
CA ARG A 566 2.96 16.62 -0.70
C ARG A 566 3.81 17.80 -1.21
N TYR A 567 4.96 17.50 -1.79
CA TYR A 567 5.66 18.50 -2.61
C TYR A 567 4.90 18.68 -3.91
N PHE A 568 4.83 19.93 -4.37
CA PHE A 568 4.19 20.24 -5.64
C PHE A 568 4.86 19.48 -6.79
N GLN A 569 4.05 18.80 -7.59
CA GLN A 569 4.41 18.20 -8.86
C GLN A 569 3.47 18.69 -9.96
N SER A 570 4.02 19.11 -11.11
CA SER A 570 3.20 19.69 -12.18
C SER A 570 2.19 18.70 -12.79
N GLN A 571 2.40 17.38 -12.67
CA GLN A 571 1.41 16.36 -13.07
C GLN A 571 0.10 16.41 -12.26
N GLU A 572 0.08 17.08 -11.10
CA GLU A 572 -1.13 17.25 -10.31
C GLU A 572 -2.22 18.04 -11.07
N PHE A 573 -1.84 18.89 -12.03
CA PHE A 573 -2.80 19.61 -12.87
C PHE A 573 -3.58 18.71 -13.84
N ASP A 574 -3.04 17.54 -14.18
CA ASP A 574 -3.65 16.59 -15.10
C ASP A 574 -4.60 15.62 -14.36
N SER A 575 -4.62 15.66 -13.03
CA SER A 575 -5.48 14.82 -12.20
C SER A 575 -6.80 15.51 -11.89
N GLN A 576 -7.91 14.77 -12.05
CA GLN A 576 -9.23 15.25 -11.65
C GLN A 576 -10.02 14.13 -10.97
N GLY A 577 -10.49 14.39 -9.76
CA GLY A 577 -11.45 13.54 -9.07
C GLY A 577 -12.88 13.75 -9.54
N TYR A 578 -13.74 12.82 -9.16
CA TYR A 578 -15.18 12.94 -9.32
C TYR A 578 -15.84 13.19 -7.96
N MET A 579 -16.40 14.39 -7.76
CA MET A 579 -17.22 14.68 -6.60
C MET A 579 -18.63 14.15 -6.82
N LEU A 580 -19.18 13.40 -5.85
CA LEU A 580 -20.56 12.96 -5.92
C LEU A 580 -21.51 14.17 -5.91
N THR A 581 -22.57 14.10 -6.70
CA THR A 581 -23.62 15.13 -6.71
C THR A 581 -24.51 15.00 -5.48
N ASP A 582 -25.27 16.05 -5.14
CA ASP A 582 -26.24 16.02 -4.03
C ASP A 582 -27.25 14.87 -4.18
N ALA A 583 -27.69 14.58 -5.41
CA ALA A 583 -28.58 13.46 -5.70
C ALA A 583 -27.92 12.10 -5.39
N GLN A 584 -26.63 11.94 -5.72
CA GLN A 584 -25.87 10.71 -5.44
C GLN A 584 -25.57 10.56 -3.94
N LEU A 585 -25.26 11.66 -3.25
CA LEU A 585 -25.12 11.65 -1.79
C LEU A 585 -26.43 11.33 -1.10
N HIS A 586 -27.57 11.82 -1.61
CA HIS A 586 -28.89 11.46 -1.10
C HIS A 586 -29.18 9.97 -1.25
N ILE A 587 -28.84 9.37 -2.40
CA ILE A 587 -28.91 7.91 -2.61
C ILE A 587 -28.02 7.18 -1.60
N LEU A 588 -26.74 7.56 -1.48
CA LEU A 588 -25.81 6.90 -0.56
C LEU A 588 -26.26 7.00 0.91
N ASN A 589 -26.68 8.17 1.37
CA ASN A 589 -27.10 8.38 2.75
C ASN A 589 -28.49 7.77 3.04
N GLY A 590 -29.39 7.76 2.05
CA GLY A 590 -30.75 7.22 2.18
C GLY A 590 -30.80 5.69 2.02
N GLU A 591 -30.34 5.18 0.88
CA GLU A 591 -30.33 3.74 0.55
C GLU A 591 -29.16 2.98 1.20
N ARG A 592 -28.23 3.69 1.85
CA ARG A 592 -27.03 3.14 2.51
C ARG A 592 -26.08 2.39 1.57
N LYS A 593 -26.27 2.47 0.25
CA LYS A 593 -25.42 1.83 -0.75
C LYS A 593 -25.45 2.59 -2.07
N ILE A 594 -24.31 2.71 -2.74
CA ILE A 594 -24.23 3.26 -4.09
C ILE A 594 -23.15 2.53 -4.89
N ARG A 595 -23.36 2.35 -6.20
CA ARG A 595 -22.36 1.82 -7.13
C ARG A 595 -22.14 2.83 -8.25
N ILE A 596 -20.90 3.27 -8.42
CA ILE A 596 -20.51 4.26 -9.43
C ILE A 596 -19.45 3.64 -10.34
N GLU A 597 -19.65 3.77 -11.64
CA GLU A 597 -18.70 3.36 -12.67
C GLU A 597 -18.09 4.59 -13.35
N ARG A 598 -16.76 4.60 -13.42
CA ARG A 598 -15.94 5.61 -14.08
C ARG A 598 -15.15 4.93 -15.20
N ARG A 599 -15.17 5.51 -16.40
CA ARG A 599 -14.47 4.96 -17.57
C ARG A 599 -13.51 5.99 -18.13
N VAL A 600 -12.27 5.58 -18.37
CA VAL A 600 -11.26 6.39 -19.05
C VAL A 600 -11.05 5.84 -20.44
N ASP A 601 -11.23 6.67 -21.45
CA ASP A 601 -10.94 6.33 -22.85
C ASP A 601 -9.42 6.21 -23.05
N LEU A 602 -8.95 5.07 -23.57
CA LEU A 602 -7.51 4.80 -23.74
C LEU A 602 -6.93 5.36 -25.04
N GLN A 603 -7.73 6.00 -25.89
CA GLN A 603 -7.28 6.74 -27.06
C GLN A 603 -7.06 8.22 -26.73
N THR A 604 -7.99 8.84 -26.00
CA THR A 604 -7.93 10.28 -25.65
C THR A 604 -7.35 10.55 -24.27
N GLY A 605 -7.51 9.60 -23.34
CA GLY A 605 -7.23 9.76 -21.91
C GLY A 605 -8.33 10.51 -21.15
N GLU A 606 -9.49 10.76 -21.77
CA GLU A 606 -10.59 11.50 -21.14
C GLU A 606 -11.43 10.61 -20.22
N LEU A 607 -11.82 11.17 -19.07
CA LEU A 607 -12.79 10.56 -18.18
C LEU A 607 -14.20 10.76 -18.76
N LEU A 608 -14.83 9.66 -19.17
CA LEU A 608 -16.23 9.67 -19.60
C LEU A 608 -17.14 9.94 -18.40
N GLN A 609 -18.34 10.48 -18.67
CA GLN A 609 -19.31 10.78 -17.61
C GLN A 609 -19.56 9.55 -16.72
N PRO A 610 -19.35 9.68 -15.39
CA PRO A 610 -19.59 8.59 -14.46
C PRO A 610 -21.05 8.14 -14.46
N LYS A 611 -21.28 6.84 -14.32
CA LYS A 611 -22.61 6.24 -14.33
C LYS A 611 -22.92 5.63 -12.97
N VAL A 612 -24.07 5.98 -12.41
CA VAL A 612 -24.63 5.24 -11.27
C VAL A 612 -25.18 3.92 -11.81
N LEU A 613 -24.68 2.81 -11.29
CA LEU A 613 -25.16 1.48 -11.64
C LEU A 613 -26.29 1.08 -10.68
N PRO A 614 -27.32 0.37 -11.17
CA PRO A 614 -28.40 -0.10 -10.32
C PRO A 614 -27.85 -1.04 -9.26
N VAL A 615 -28.25 -0.81 -8.01
CA VAL A 615 -28.04 -1.72 -6.90
C VAL A 615 -29.37 -2.46 -6.72
N LEU A 616 -29.40 -3.78 -6.99
CA LEU A 616 -30.60 -4.55 -6.72
C LEU A 616 -30.85 -4.62 -5.20
N GLU A 617 -32.09 -4.33 -4.79
CA GLU A 617 -32.57 -4.58 -3.43
C GLU A 617 -32.31 -6.05 -3.05
N GLY A 618 -31.87 -6.30 -1.82
CA GLY A 618 -31.53 -7.66 -1.34
C GLY A 618 -30.15 -8.19 -1.73
N SER A 619 -29.34 -7.45 -2.53
CA SER A 619 -27.99 -7.89 -2.89
C SER A 619 -27.02 -7.89 -1.69
N MET A 620 -26.60 -9.09 -1.28
CA MET A 620 -25.64 -9.29 -0.18
C MET A 620 -24.20 -8.98 -0.61
N GLY A 621 -23.42 -8.41 0.30
CA GLY A 621 -22.01 -8.10 0.09
C GLY A 621 -21.05 -9.08 0.78
N LEU A 622 -19.77 -8.73 0.83
CA LEU A 622 -18.72 -9.48 1.51
C LEU A 622 -19.02 -9.75 2.99
N GLU A 623 -19.77 -8.86 3.66
CA GLU A 623 -20.20 -9.09 5.05
C GLU A 623 -20.97 -10.42 5.22
N TYR A 624 -21.68 -10.86 4.19
CA TYR A 624 -22.38 -12.15 4.18
C TYR A 624 -21.41 -13.35 4.14
N SER A 625 -20.30 -13.25 3.41
CA SER A 625 -19.25 -14.28 3.45
C SER A 625 -18.49 -14.27 4.77
N GLU A 626 -18.19 -13.09 5.31
CA GLU A 626 -17.44 -12.95 6.57
C GLU A 626 -18.25 -13.40 7.80
N GLY A 627 -19.52 -13.01 7.89
CA GLY A 627 -20.42 -13.46 8.96
C GLY A 627 -20.54 -14.98 9.07
N ARG A 628 -20.35 -15.70 7.95
CA ARG A 628 -20.35 -17.17 7.91
C ARG A 628 -19.09 -17.80 8.50
N LYS A 629 -17.92 -17.13 8.45
CA LYS A 629 -16.64 -17.69 8.94
C LYS A 629 -16.63 -17.91 10.47
N GLY A 630 -17.49 -17.22 11.22
CA GLY A 630 -17.56 -17.32 12.69
C GLY A 630 -18.75 -18.08 13.27
N LYS A 631 -19.82 -18.33 12.49
CA LYS A 631 -21.08 -18.92 13.00
C LYS A 631 -21.27 -20.35 12.48
N ARG A 632 -21.20 -21.33 13.39
CA ARG A 632 -21.40 -22.77 13.08
C ARG A 632 -22.75 -23.04 12.39
N SER A 633 -23.81 -22.37 12.83
CA SER A 633 -25.15 -22.51 12.23
C SER A 633 -25.19 -22.13 10.75
N LEU A 634 -24.55 -21.02 10.38
CA LEU A 634 -24.54 -20.58 8.98
C LEU A 634 -23.73 -21.52 8.09
N THR A 635 -22.60 -22.03 8.60
CA THR A 635 -21.79 -23.04 7.89
C THR A 635 -22.57 -24.34 7.71
N TYR A 636 -23.30 -24.79 8.74
CA TYR A 636 -24.15 -25.98 8.66
C TYR A 636 -25.29 -25.80 7.65
N ARG A 637 -26.04 -24.69 7.71
CA ARG A 637 -27.16 -24.39 6.78
C ARG A 637 -26.71 -24.43 5.31
N LEU A 638 -25.54 -23.85 5.04
CA LEU A 638 -24.89 -23.86 3.72
C LEU A 638 -24.66 -25.29 3.24
N ARG A 639 -23.94 -26.09 4.04
CA ARG A 639 -23.63 -27.48 3.70
C ARG A 639 -24.89 -28.32 3.52
N ARG A 640 -25.87 -28.15 4.40
CA ARG A 640 -27.14 -28.88 4.37
C ARG A 640 -27.94 -28.59 3.09
N ARG A 641 -27.92 -27.36 2.58
CA ARG A 641 -28.53 -27.00 1.28
C ARG A 641 -27.77 -27.63 0.11
N ALA A 642 -26.44 -27.63 0.14
CA ALA A 642 -25.63 -28.33 -0.86
C ALA A 642 -25.92 -29.85 -0.88
N ASP A 643 -26.09 -30.47 0.30
CA ASP A 643 -26.47 -31.88 0.41
C ASP A 643 -27.84 -32.16 -0.22
N GLU A 644 -28.82 -31.25 -0.07
CA GLU A 644 -30.13 -31.37 -0.75
C GLU A 644 -30.03 -31.24 -2.26
N VAL A 645 -29.16 -30.35 -2.76
CA VAL A 645 -28.87 -30.26 -4.19
C VAL A 645 -28.30 -31.61 -4.67
N ILE A 646 -27.26 -32.12 -4.02
CA ILE A 646 -26.63 -33.41 -4.37
C ILE A 646 -27.65 -34.56 -4.35
N ARG A 647 -28.50 -34.62 -3.31
CA ARG A 647 -29.57 -35.63 -3.20
C ARG A 647 -30.58 -35.51 -4.34
N SER A 648 -31.02 -34.29 -4.65
CA SER A 648 -32.02 -34.03 -5.70
C SER A 648 -31.49 -34.42 -7.07
N ILE A 649 -30.22 -34.15 -7.35
CA ILE A 649 -29.55 -34.56 -8.60
C ILE A 649 -29.55 -36.08 -8.72
N ARG A 650 -29.08 -36.79 -7.69
CA ARG A 650 -29.02 -38.27 -7.68
C ARG A 650 -30.39 -38.92 -7.79
N ALA A 651 -31.42 -38.32 -7.21
CA ALA A 651 -32.77 -38.88 -7.20
C ALA A 651 -33.55 -38.60 -8.49
N HIS A 652 -33.37 -37.43 -9.11
CA HIS A 652 -34.30 -36.94 -10.13
C HIS A 652 -33.69 -36.66 -11.50
N TYR A 653 -32.37 -36.51 -11.62
CA TYR A 653 -31.73 -36.40 -12.93
C TYR A 653 -31.47 -37.80 -13.51
N ARG A 654 -31.70 -37.98 -14.81
CA ARG A 654 -31.52 -39.28 -15.49
C ARG A 654 -30.30 -39.19 -16.39
N GLY A 655 -29.27 -39.98 -16.09
CA GLY A 655 -27.99 -39.95 -16.79
C GLY A 655 -26.91 -39.20 -16.01
N GLU A 656 -25.78 -38.94 -16.66
CA GLU A 656 -24.68 -38.17 -16.08
C GLU A 656 -24.82 -36.69 -16.46
N PRO A 657 -25.08 -35.78 -15.50
CA PRO A 657 -25.22 -34.36 -15.80
C PRO A 657 -23.85 -33.74 -16.11
N LEU A 658 -23.81 -32.86 -17.10
CA LEU A 658 -22.57 -32.22 -17.57
C LEU A 658 -22.50 -30.73 -17.21
N ASP A 659 -23.64 -30.04 -17.13
CA ASP A 659 -23.71 -28.60 -16.89
C ASP A 659 -24.72 -28.24 -15.80
N LEU A 660 -24.24 -27.60 -14.73
CA LEU A 660 -25.07 -27.02 -13.68
C LEU A 660 -24.88 -25.50 -13.61
N LEU A 661 -25.99 -24.79 -13.53
CA LEU A 661 -26.04 -23.36 -13.20
C LEU A 661 -26.62 -23.16 -11.80
N ASP A 662 -25.90 -22.49 -10.91
CA ASP A 662 -26.44 -22.03 -9.62
C ASP A 662 -26.73 -20.52 -9.70
N LEU A 663 -27.95 -20.13 -9.37
CA LEU A 663 -28.37 -18.72 -9.29
C LEU A 663 -28.22 -18.23 -7.84
N GLY A 664 -27.42 -17.20 -7.63
CA GLY A 664 -27.08 -16.69 -6.29
C GLY A 664 -26.15 -17.59 -5.47
N PRO A 665 -25.04 -18.11 -6.01
CA PRO A 665 -24.09 -18.96 -5.28
C PRO A 665 -23.32 -18.21 -4.18
N ALA A 666 -23.44 -16.88 -4.09
CA ALA A 666 -22.61 -16.01 -3.26
C ALA A 666 -21.10 -16.24 -3.52
N ASP A 667 -20.34 -16.62 -2.49
CA ASP A 667 -18.90 -16.92 -2.58
C ASP A 667 -18.58 -18.33 -3.11
N GLY A 668 -19.56 -19.03 -3.67
CA GLY A 668 -19.40 -20.33 -4.33
C GLY A 668 -19.15 -21.51 -3.38
N LYS A 669 -19.15 -21.33 -2.06
CA LYS A 669 -18.85 -22.42 -1.10
C LYS A 669 -19.85 -23.58 -1.18
N SER A 670 -21.15 -23.30 -1.33
CA SER A 670 -22.17 -24.34 -1.49
C SER A 670 -21.92 -25.12 -2.79
N LEU A 671 -21.68 -24.38 -3.87
CA LEU A 671 -21.42 -24.93 -5.19
C LEU A 671 -20.13 -25.77 -5.22
N SER A 672 -19.11 -25.38 -4.44
CA SER A 672 -17.87 -26.16 -4.25
C SER A 672 -18.16 -27.54 -3.64
N CYS A 673 -19.07 -27.62 -2.64
CA CYS A 673 -19.48 -28.91 -2.09
C CYS A 673 -20.19 -29.80 -3.13
N VAL A 674 -20.96 -29.19 -4.04
CA VAL A 674 -21.58 -29.93 -5.16
C VAL A 674 -20.51 -30.37 -6.17
N GLN A 675 -19.51 -29.52 -6.45
CA GLN A 675 -18.37 -29.85 -7.32
C GLN A 675 -17.56 -31.04 -6.80
N ASP A 676 -17.40 -31.16 -5.48
CA ASP A 676 -16.75 -32.31 -4.85
C ASP A 676 -17.52 -33.63 -5.06
N ALA A 677 -18.85 -33.56 -5.08
CA ALA A 677 -19.71 -34.72 -5.32
C ALA A 677 -19.81 -35.10 -6.81
N PHE A 678 -19.59 -34.15 -7.71
CA PHE A 678 -19.65 -34.32 -9.17
C PHE A 678 -18.41 -33.69 -9.85
N PRO A 679 -17.23 -34.32 -9.76
CA PRO A 679 -15.97 -33.70 -10.22
C PRO A 679 -15.91 -33.38 -11.72
N ASN A 680 -16.66 -34.11 -12.55
CA ASN A 680 -16.66 -33.95 -14.00
C ASN A 680 -17.73 -32.96 -14.52
N MET A 681 -18.63 -32.48 -13.64
CA MET A 681 -19.68 -31.56 -14.03
C MET A 681 -19.15 -30.13 -14.06
N ARG A 682 -19.45 -29.39 -15.13
CA ARG A 682 -19.13 -27.96 -15.23
C ARG A 682 -20.10 -27.16 -14.36
N MET A 683 -19.55 -26.46 -13.38
CA MET A 683 -20.31 -25.62 -12.47
C MET A 683 -20.20 -24.16 -12.88
N THR A 684 -21.34 -23.55 -13.19
CA THR A 684 -21.45 -22.11 -13.42
C THR A 684 -22.26 -21.49 -12.30
N GLY A 685 -21.78 -20.41 -11.72
CA GLY A 685 -22.50 -19.60 -10.74
C GLY A 685 -22.87 -18.24 -11.34
N LEU A 686 -24.14 -17.84 -11.26
CA LEU A 686 -24.58 -16.50 -11.62
C LEU A 686 -24.84 -15.69 -10.36
N GLU A 687 -23.98 -14.73 -10.08
CA GLU A 687 -24.03 -13.90 -8.88
C GLU A 687 -24.10 -12.43 -9.29
N PHE A 688 -24.90 -11.63 -8.60
CA PHE A 688 -25.04 -10.21 -8.91
C PHE A 688 -23.89 -9.40 -8.30
N SER A 689 -23.40 -9.84 -7.14
CA SER A 689 -22.39 -9.17 -6.34
C SER A 689 -20.97 -9.49 -6.82
N PRO A 690 -20.26 -8.56 -7.50
CA PRO A 690 -18.93 -8.83 -8.03
C PRO A 690 -17.90 -9.11 -6.92
N GLU A 691 -18.11 -8.54 -5.73
CA GLU A 691 -17.29 -8.79 -4.55
C GLU A 691 -17.42 -10.23 -4.00
N LEU A 692 -18.60 -10.86 -4.15
CA LEU A 692 -18.78 -12.27 -3.79
C LEU A 692 -18.19 -13.21 -4.86
N ILE A 693 -18.27 -12.81 -6.13
CA ILE A 693 -17.59 -13.49 -7.24
C ILE A 693 -16.08 -13.54 -6.98
N ASP A 694 -15.48 -12.39 -6.68
CA ASP A 694 -14.04 -12.28 -6.44
C ASP A 694 -13.60 -12.96 -5.13
N ALA A 695 -14.52 -13.15 -4.18
CA ALA A 695 -14.29 -13.92 -2.95
C ALA A 695 -14.36 -15.45 -3.17
N CYS A 696 -14.78 -15.92 -4.34
CA CYS A 696 -14.83 -17.34 -4.66
C CYS A 696 -13.41 -17.92 -4.76
N ALA A 697 -13.10 -18.85 -3.86
CA ALA A 697 -11.76 -19.43 -3.76
C ALA A 697 -11.56 -20.71 -4.58
N ASP A 698 -12.62 -21.32 -5.12
CA ASP A 698 -12.56 -22.59 -5.85
C ASP A 698 -12.34 -22.33 -7.35
N PRO A 699 -11.15 -22.62 -7.90
CA PRO A 699 -10.83 -22.35 -9.30
C PRO A 699 -11.59 -23.26 -10.28
N ARG A 700 -12.27 -24.31 -9.80
CA ARG A 700 -13.10 -25.19 -10.63
C ARG A 700 -14.42 -24.54 -11.04
N LEU A 701 -14.85 -23.51 -10.32
CA LEU A 701 -16.15 -22.86 -10.53
C LEU A 701 -16.03 -21.71 -11.52
N ARG A 702 -16.98 -21.62 -12.45
CA ARG A 702 -17.12 -20.47 -13.34
C ARG A 702 -18.14 -19.50 -12.76
N MET A 703 -17.68 -18.41 -12.15
CA MET A 703 -18.54 -17.35 -11.64
C MET A 703 -18.80 -16.28 -12.71
N VAL A 704 -20.04 -15.82 -12.84
CA VAL A 704 -20.48 -14.85 -13.85
C VAL A 704 -21.32 -13.77 -13.17
N GLU A 705 -21.02 -12.49 -13.45
CA GLU A 705 -21.84 -11.37 -13.00
C GLU A 705 -23.15 -11.33 -13.80
N GLY A 706 -24.30 -11.30 -13.13
CA GLY A 706 -25.56 -11.03 -13.79
C GLY A 706 -26.80 -11.17 -12.91
N ASP A 707 -27.93 -10.71 -13.46
CA ASP A 707 -29.24 -10.76 -12.80
C ASP A 707 -29.88 -12.14 -12.97
N ALA A 708 -30.23 -12.79 -11.84
CA ALA A 708 -30.90 -14.08 -11.81
C ALA A 708 -32.28 -14.08 -12.51
N MET A 709 -32.96 -12.93 -12.58
CA MET A 709 -34.22 -12.77 -13.32
C MET A 709 -34.01 -12.64 -14.83
N ARG A 710 -32.81 -12.24 -15.26
CA ARG A 710 -32.45 -12.03 -16.68
C ARG A 710 -31.09 -12.67 -17.00
N PRO A 711 -30.95 -13.99 -16.81
CA PRO A 711 -29.65 -14.65 -16.89
C PRO A 711 -29.09 -14.59 -18.33
N PRO A 712 -27.81 -14.18 -18.51
CA PRO A 712 -27.21 -13.89 -19.82
C PRO A 712 -26.68 -15.14 -20.54
N PHE A 713 -27.39 -16.27 -20.41
CA PHE A 713 -27.01 -17.53 -21.03
C PHE A 713 -27.94 -17.89 -22.19
N ARG A 714 -27.42 -18.66 -23.15
CA ARG A 714 -28.21 -19.19 -24.25
C ARG A 714 -29.30 -20.15 -23.72
N PRO A 715 -30.45 -20.25 -24.40
CA PRO A 715 -31.43 -21.29 -24.08
C PRO A 715 -30.81 -22.70 -24.11
N GLU A 716 -31.40 -23.63 -23.36
CA GLU A 716 -31.06 -25.07 -23.39
C GLU A 716 -29.56 -25.38 -23.20
N SER A 717 -28.90 -24.62 -22.34
CA SER A 717 -27.45 -24.72 -22.10
C SER A 717 -27.07 -25.52 -20.86
N PHE A 718 -28.03 -25.81 -19.97
CA PHE A 718 -27.76 -26.49 -18.70
C PHE A 718 -28.63 -27.72 -18.52
N ASP A 719 -28.08 -28.73 -17.84
CA ASP A 719 -28.81 -29.93 -17.42
C ASP A 719 -29.59 -29.68 -16.12
N ILE A 720 -29.01 -28.85 -15.26
CA ILE A 720 -29.50 -28.56 -13.91
C ILE A 720 -29.40 -27.05 -13.68
N VAL A 721 -30.45 -26.44 -13.13
CA VAL A 721 -30.40 -25.06 -12.63
C VAL A 721 -30.85 -25.05 -11.17
N SER A 722 -29.95 -24.71 -10.25
CA SER A 722 -30.25 -24.56 -8.83
C SER A 722 -30.40 -23.10 -8.43
N ALA A 723 -31.18 -22.85 -7.38
CA ALA A 723 -31.31 -21.55 -6.75
C ALA A 723 -31.57 -21.76 -5.25
N THR A 724 -30.56 -21.52 -4.41
CA THR A 724 -30.65 -21.80 -2.96
C THR A 724 -30.79 -20.52 -2.14
N ALA A 725 -31.96 -20.33 -1.55
CA ALA A 725 -32.31 -19.18 -0.70
C ALA A 725 -32.14 -17.82 -1.40
N ILE A 726 -32.71 -17.73 -2.60
CA ILE A 726 -32.75 -16.53 -3.43
C ILE A 726 -34.15 -16.18 -3.90
N ILE A 727 -35.04 -17.18 -4.05
CA ILE A 727 -36.38 -16.97 -4.61
C ILE A 727 -37.26 -16.06 -3.73
N GLU A 728 -36.97 -16.00 -2.43
CA GLU A 728 -37.60 -15.11 -1.45
C GLU A 728 -37.16 -13.64 -1.56
N HIS A 729 -36.02 -13.38 -2.25
CA HIS A 729 -35.42 -12.06 -2.37
C HIS A 729 -35.62 -11.41 -3.75
N VAL A 730 -36.22 -12.12 -4.72
CA VAL A 730 -36.45 -11.59 -6.07
C VAL A 730 -37.83 -10.94 -6.21
N GLU A 731 -37.89 -9.83 -6.96
CA GLU A 731 -39.14 -9.10 -7.21
C GLU A 731 -40.21 -9.94 -7.92
N SER A 732 -39.79 -10.85 -8.81
CA SER A 732 -40.70 -11.71 -9.56
C SER A 732 -40.21 -13.15 -9.58
N PRO A 733 -40.62 -13.98 -8.60
CA PRO A 733 -40.29 -15.41 -8.55
C PRO A 733 -40.68 -16.14 -9.85
N LEU A 734 -41.83 -15.81 -10.43
CA LEU A 734 -42.31 -16.43 -11.66
C LEU A 734 -41.45 -16.06 -12.88
N ALA A 735 -40.95 -14.82 -12.97
CA ALA A 735 -40.04 -14.41 -14.04
C ALA A 735 -38.69 -15.17 -13.94
N MET A 736 -38.14 -15.28 -12.73
CA MET A 736 -36.93 -16.06 -12.48
C MET A 736 -37.11 -17.53 -12.92
N LEU A 737 -38.22 -18.17 -12.52
CA LEU A 737 -38.50 -19.56 -12.88
C LEU A 737 -38.69 -19.76 -14.40
N ARG A 738 -39.35 -18.84 -15.09
CA ARG A 738 -39.44 -18.86 -16.56
C ARG A 738 -38.06 -18.71 -17.22
N GLY A 739 -37.20 -17.87 -16.65
CA GLY A 739 -35.79 -17.77 -17.02
C GLY A 739 -35.07 -19.11 -16.86
N MET A 740 -35.19 -19.76 -15.71
CA MET A 740 -34.60 -21.10 -15.48
C MET A 740 -35.15 -22.14 -16.46
N HIS A 741 -36.44 -22.13 -16.78
CA HIS A 741 -37.06 -23.04 -17.73
C HIS A 741 -36.47 -22.89 -19.15
N ARG A 742 -36.23 -21.65 -19.58
CA ARG A 742 -35.59 -21.35 -20.86
C ARG A 742 -34.17 -21.91 -20.94
N LEU A 743 -33.42 -21.86 -19.83
CA LEU A 743 -32.01 -22.26 -19.78
C LEU A 743 -31.79 -23.78 -19.75
N LEU A 744 -32.77 -24.54 -19.26
CA LEU A 744 -32.65 -25.99 -19.16
C LEU A 744 -32.79 -26.68 -20.51
N ARG A 745 -32.00 -27.73 -20.74
CA ARG A 745 -32.22 -28.70 -21.81
C ARG A 745 -33.51 -29.49 -21.59
N PRO A 746 -34.13 -30.06 -22.64
CA PRO A 746 -35.23 -31.01 -22.48
C PRO A 746 -34.88 -32.13 -21.49
N GLY A 747 -35.76 -32.42 -20.53
CA GLY A 747 -35.52 -33.39 -19.47
C GLY A 747 -34.67 -32.91 -18.28
N GLY A 748 -34.11 -31.70 -18.36
CA GLY A 748 -33.36 -31.07 -17.28
C GLY A 748 -34.24 -30.75 -16.05
N ILE A 749 -33.59 -30.49 -14.92
CA ILE A 749 -34.27 -30.25 -13.64
C ILE A 749 -33.87 -28.93 -13.00
N ILE A 750 -34.80 -28.31 -12.27
CA ILE A 750 -34.50 -27.22 -11.34
C ILE A 750 -34.56 -27.69 -9.90
N ILE A 751 -33.73 -27.09 -9.06
CA ILE A 751 -33.67 -27.36 -7.61
C ILE A 751 -33.72 -26.03 -6.86
N LEU A 752 -34.77 -25.83 -6.07
CA LEU A 752 -34.99 -24.61 -5.31
C LEU A 752 -34.98 -24.92 -3.82
N THR A 753 -34.31 -24.09 -3.01
CA THR A 753 -34.50 -24.10 -1.56
C THR A 753 -34.88 -22.73 -1.06
N THR A 754 -35.72 -22.64 -0.03
CA THR A 754 -36.11 -21.37 0.60
C THR A 754 -36.48 -21.63 2.07
N PRO A 755 -36.30 -20.68 3.00
CA PRO A 755 -36.77 -20.79 4.38
C PRO A 755 -38.27 -21.07 4.47
N ASP A 756 -38.72 -21.65 5.60
CA ASP A 756 -40.14 -21.77 5.89
C ASP A 756 -40.68 -20.51 6.61
N PRO A 757 -41.76 -19.87 6.12
CA PRO A 757 -42.28 -18.64 6.70
C PRO A 757 -42.71 -18.72 8.16
N PHE A 758 -43.10 -19.90 8.64
CA PHE A 758 -43.49 -20.08 10.04
C PHE A 758 -42.28 -19.91 10.98
N PHE A 759 -41.10 -20.35 10.56
CA PHE A 759 -39.87 -20.23 11.35
C PHE A 759 -39.35 -18.79 11.40
N GLU A 760 -39.49 -18.03 10.31
CA GLU A 760 -39.08 -16.62 10.27
C GLU A 760 -39.90 -15.75 11.20
N ARG A 761 -41.22 -16.00 11.26
CA ARG A 761 -42.14 -15.31 12.17
C ARG A 761 -41.77 -15.56 13.64
N VAL A 762 -41.25 -16.74 13.96
CA VAL A 762 -40.77 -17.11 15.29
C VAL A 762 -39.38 -16.51 15.57
N ALA A 763 -38.46 -16.48 14.60
CA ALA A 763 -37.13 -15.88 14.75
C ALA A 763 -37.18 -14.35 14.90
N GLY A 764 -38.09 -13.68 14.19
CA GLY A 764 -38.35 -12.24 14.32
C GLY A 764 -38.94 -11.86 15.68
N ALA A 765 -39.81 -12.69 16.25
CA ALA A 765 -40.39 -12.47 17.58
C ALA A 765 -39.38 -12.62 18.75
N ILE A 766 -38.20 -13.21 18.50
CA ILE A 766 -37.14 -13.47 19.49
C ILE A 766 -35.94 -12.50 19.30
N GLY A 767 -36.05 -11.53 18.38
CA GLY A 767 -35.11 -10.40 18.26
C GLY A 767 -33.73 -10.74 17.65
N HIS A 768 -33.64 -11.76 16.79
CA HIS A 768 -32.35 -12.26 16.28
C HIS A 768 -32.09 -12.11 14.77
N LEU A 769 -32.89 -11.33 14.04
CA LEU A 769 -32.59 -10.96 12.65
C LEU A 769 -33.02 -9.49 12.42
N ASP A 770 -32.11 -8.67 11.87
CA ASP A 770 -32.49 -7.40 11.22
C ASP A 770 -33.38 -7.75 10.01
N ASP A 771 -34.41 -6.94 9.78
CA ASP A 771 -35.46 -7.15 8.77
C ASP A 771 -34.90 -7.44 7.36
N GLU A 772 -34.74 -8.73 7.02
CA GLU A 772 -34.56 -9.18 5.63
C GLU A 772 -35.92 -9.02 4.93
N ALA A 773 -36.05 -7.98 4.09
CA ALA A 773 -37.29 -7.64 3.39
C ALA A 773 -37.73 -8.75 2.40
N HIS A 774 -38.49 -9.71 2.89
CA HIS A 774 -39.12 -10.76 2.07
C HIS A 774 -40.35 -10.17 1.36
N GLN A 775 -40.31 -10.08 0.03
CA GLN A 775 -41.39 -9.47 -0.75
C GLN A 775 -42.65 -10.38 -0.84
N GLU A 776 -42.48 -11.71 -0.78
CA GLU A 776 -43.60 -12.66 -0.74
C GLU A 776 -43.38 -13.85 0.22
N THR A 777 -44.44 -14.28 0.90
CA THR A 777 -44.43 -15.44 1.79
C THR A 777 -44.41 -16.75 0.99
N MET A 778 -43.24 -17.40 0.90
CA MET A 778 -43.06 -18.61 0.08
C MET A 778 -43.49 -19.88 0.83
N THR A 779 -44.61 -20.53 0.43
CA THR A 779 -45.06 -21.81 1.01
C THR A 779 -44.90 -22.97 0.03
N LEU A 780 -44.92 -24.23 0.49
CA LEU A 780 -44.92 -25.41 -0.39
C LEU A 780 -46.03 -25.38 -1.46
N LYS A 781 -47.21 -24.84 -1.11
CA LYS A 781 -48.33 -24.67 -2.05
C LYS A 781 -47.98 -23.64 -3.12
N THR A 782 -47.40 -22.51 -2.71
CA THR A 782 -46.94 -21.44 -3.61
C THR A 782 -45.84 -21.94 -4.55
N LEU A 783 -44.82 -22.63 -4.02
CA LEU A 783 -43.74 -23.22 -4.82
C LEU A 783 -44.27 -24.20 -5.87
N ARG A 784 -45.18 -25.11 -5.48
CA ARG A 784 -45.78 -26.07 -6.43
C ARG A 784 -46.59 -25.36 -7.52
N ARG A 785 -47.32 -24.30 -7.17
CA ARG A 785 -48.07 -23.47 -8.13
C ARG A 785 -47.11 -22.78 -9.11
N TYR A 786 -46.11 -22.06 -8.63
CA TYR A 786 -45.16 -21.34 -9.47
C TYR A 786 -44.34 -22.26 -10.37
N LEU A 787 -43.92 -23.43 -9.89
CA LEU A 787 -43.30 -24.45 -10.74
C LEU A 787 -44.19 -24.83 -11.92
N THR A 788 -45.48 -25.08 -11.65
CA THR A 788 -46.44 -25.50 -12.67
C THR A 788 -46.71 -24.37 -13.67
N GLU A 789 -46.91 -23.14 -13.19
CA GLU A 789 -47.15 -21.95 -14.02
C GLU A 789 -45.93 -21.55 -14.86
N ALA A 790 -44.72 -21.89 -14.41
CA ALA A 790 -43.47 -21.69 -15.16
C ALA A 790 -43.18 -22.79 -16.19
N GLY A 791 -44.03 -23.83 -16.29
CA GLY A 791 -43.90 -24.91 -17.28
C GLY A 791 -43.21 -26.19 -16.76
N PHE A 792 -42.88 -26.27 -15.48
CA PHE A 792 -42.27 -27.45 -14.89
C PHE A 792 -43.30 -28.49 -14.42
N LYS A 793 -42.91 -29.77 -14.44
CA LYS A 793 -43.59 -30.81 -13.68
C LYS A 793 -42.94 -30.90 -12.28
N PRO A 794 -43.63 -30.56 -11.19
CA PRO A 794 -43.09 -30.75 -9.84
C PRO A 794 -42.88 -32.25 -9.58
N VAL A 795 -41.66 -32.65 -9.23
CA VAL A 795 -41.30 -34.06 -8.91
C VAL A 795 -41.07 -34.29 -7.43
N GLU A 796 -40.63 -33.26 -6.70
CA GLU A 796 -40.47 -33.29 -5.25
C GLU A 796 -40.73 -31.89 -4.69
N VAL A 797 -41.58 -31.77 -3.66
CA VAL A 797 -41.84 -30.51 -2.95
C VAL A 797 -42.09 -30.86 -1.49
N GLU A 798 -41.12 -30.60 -0.62
CA GLU A 798 -41.15 -31.00 0.79
C GLU A 798 -40.39 -30.02 1.69
N LYS A 799 -40.56 -30.16 3.02
CA LYS A 799 -39.74 -29.45 3.99
C LYS A 799 -38.53 -30.30 4.42
N PHE A 800 -37.44 -29.66 4.83
CA PHE A 800 -36.22 -30.30 5.33
C PHE A 800 -35.56 -29.44 6.42
N MET A 801 -34.54 -30.00 7.10
CA MET A 801 -33.78 -29.37 8.19
C MET A 801 -34.61 -29.21 9.48
N CYS A 802 -34.23 -29.95 10.53
CA CYS A 802 -34.89 -29.86 11.84
C CYS A 802 -34.40 -28.66 12.64
N TRP A 803 -33.11 -28.33 12.51
CA TRP A 803 -32.44 -27.32 13.33
C TRP A 803 -31.43 -26.52 12.51
N PRO A 804 -31.22 -25.23 12.80
CA PRO A 804 -30.25 -24.42 12.05
C PRO A 804 -28.79 -24.64 12.50
N TRP A 805 -28.54 -25.44 13.54
CA TRP A 805 -27.21 -25.59 14.19
C TRP A 805 -26.47 -26.88 13.83
N GLY A 806 -27.15 -27.88 13.28
CA GLY A 806 -26.59 -29.20 12.98
C GLY A 806 -26.35 -30.06 14.21
N LEU A 807 -27.32 -30.91 14.59
CA LEU A 807 -27.20 -31.81 15.74
C LEU A 807 -26.84 -33.25 15.32
N PRO A 808 -26.07 -34.01 16.12
CA PRO A 808 -25.84 -35.43 15.86
C PRO A 808 -27.17 -36.21 15.73
N GLY A 809 -27.30 -37.01 14.67
CA GLY A 809 -28.52 -37.80 14.41
C GLY A 809 -29.68 -37.04 13.76
N GLU A 810 -29.49 -35.77 13.39
CA GLU A 810 -30.55 -34.93 12.80
C GLU A 810 -31.22 -35.56 11.56
N LEU A 811 -30.46 -36.19 10.66
CA LEU A 811 -31.02 -36.84 9.47
C LEU A 811 -31.92 -38.04 9.78
N VAL A 812 -31.71 -38.69 10.93
CA VAL A 812 -32.58 -39.78 11.40
C VAL A 812 -33.86 -39.19 11.99
N LEU A 813 -33.71 -38.12 12.79
CA LEU A 813 -34.83 -37.38 13.35
C LEU A 813 -35.71 -36.77 12.25
N GLU A 814 -35.13 -36.15 11.23
CA GLU A 814 -35.86 -35.58 10.08
C GLU A 814 -36.70 -36.64 9.38
N ARG A 815 -36.11 -37.81 9.10
CA ARG A 815 -36.82 -38.96 8.51
C ARG A 815 -37.93 -39.47 9.41
N MET A 816 -37.71 -39.52 10.72
CA MET A 816 -38.73 -39.92 11.69
C MET A 816 -39.88 -38.91 11.71
N MET A 817 -39.58 -37.61 11.80
CA MET A 817 -40.56 -36.52 11.79
C MET A 817 -41.43 -36.54 10.52
N LYS A 818 -40.82 -36.76 9.35
CA LYS A 818 -41.54 -36.94 8.08
C LYS A 818 -42.49 -38.15 8.13
N LYS A 819 -42.06 -39.29 8.70
CA LYS A 819 -42.88 -40.51 8.82
C LYS A 819 -44.06 -40.38 9.79
N ILE A 820 -43.89 -39.66 10.90
CA ILE A 820 -44.91 -39.49 11.94
C ILE A 820 -45.81 -38.26 11.72
N GLY A 821 -45.75 -37.63 10.54
CA GLY A 821 -46.60 -36.48 10.18
C GLY A 821 -46.16 -35.13 10.75
N LEU A 822 -45.02 -35.06 11.43
CA LEU A 822 -44.45 -33.81 11.99
C LEU A 822 -43.54 -33.06 11.01
N GLY A 823 -43.47 -33.47 9.74
CA GLY A 823 -42.65 -32.82 8.71
C GLY A 823 -43.01 -31.34 8.46
N GLY A 824 -44.20 -30.89 8.86
CA GLY A 824 -44.61 -29.48 8.79
C GLY A 824 -43.80 -28.54 9.69
N LEU A 825 -43.09 -29.06 10.70
CA LEU A 825 -42.27 -28.29 11.65
C LEU A 825 -40.83 -28.04 11.18
N LEU A 826 -40.45 -28.55 10.00
CA LEU A 826 -39.11 -28.38 9.45
C LEU A 826 -38.89 -26.96 8.90
N LEU A 827 -37.64 -26.51 8.95
CA LEU A 827 -37.30 -25.07 8.91
C LEU A 827 -37.01 -24.51 7.50
N ASN A 828 -36.74 -25.38 6.53
CA ASN A 828 -36.54 -24.99 5.14
C ASN A 828 -37.42 -25.84 4.22
N GLN A 829 -37.58 -25.38 2.99
CA GLN A 829 -38.41 -25.97 1.96
C GLN A 829 -37.55 -26.27 0.72
N LEU A 830 -37.77 -27.42 0.10
CA LEU A 830 -37.15 -27.88 -1.14
C LEU A 830 -38.24 -28.05 -2.20
N ALA A 831 -37.95 -27.60 -3.42
CA ALA A 831 -38.80 -27.84 -4.58
C ALA A 831 -37.95 -28.22 -5.79
N VAL A 832 -38.25 -29.38 -6.40
CA VAL A 832 -37.61 -29.91 -7.60
C VAL A 832 -38.65 -30.00 -8.72
N GLY A 833 -38.33 -29.38 -9.85
CA GLY A 833 -39.18 -29.36 -11.04
C GLY A 833 -38.44 -29.95 -12.25
N ARG A 834 -39.13 -30.71 -13.11
CA ARG A 834 -38.57 -31.22 -14.36
C ARG A 834 -39.14 -30.48 -15.56
N LYS A 835 -38.28 -30.07 -16.49
CA LYS A 835 -38.67 -29.51 -17.79
C LYS A 835 -39.24 -30.63 -18.68
N ARG A 836 -40.44 -30.40 -19.22
CA ARG A 836 -41.11 -31.37 -20.11
C ARG A 836 -40.55 -31.32 -21.52
#